data_AF-W4FHC8-F1
#
_entry.id   AF-W4FHC8-F1
#
_cell.length_a   1.000
_cell.length_b   1.000
_cell.length_c   1.000
_cell.angle_alpha   90.00
_cell.angle_beta   90.00
_cell.angle_gamma   90.00
#
_symmetry.space_group_name_H-M   'P 1'
#
loop_
_entity.id
_entity.type
_entity.pdbx_description
1 polymer ?
#
loop_
_entity_poly.entity_id
_entity_poly.type
_entity_poly.pdbx_seq_one_letter_code
_entity_poly.pdbx_strand_id
1 'polypeptide(L)'
;MGYFRRRQAAPSPPQCPDMSMTSLPLDWEALAQWMHDESSATSVAYHDIDCVWTLAHALYEAVDTCPVDVSIFHGLTHASTMPFLAAQQNHGHFYATFTILVTILERALYDLYALLHDGPKSNMILRDLLHSPELERRLPPGYMHVLHVLFLPSGLNIRNLVWHGFLAPFELPPCLNALLFALLADPCLQHPSTSAKLLQQLPSMDSEWTRTALNGFKLSAGIVLPATPTNLHPAIAHVMVVKSRWGLIRHAMAAYTAGQSLMCLFVAIPVLEHILRCEFVSQNAPAVPSGMQSAQLKQYYSTLDGFGQRHQHQVLLARDLFTSNHEVQGSDLLTNRLYETLPRGVLEVCLDLFMAATGPNIRAKLCHGELSLDSLVSSQCLPSTDIITDDSMTSTDICAGLVMAVLLEILYPHEQPATRFQVSLASYDCIFHPYNALKRSLDTIDATLQAWDTLLASFAYTTSPSETVAGHIEWTWTALTSVTTAHPTVQFTDKAHRMIPSQLPTSPWDSKTMQFNSIPDGLVILSGFLQTLSKALATNHCPRSRFLVGQDYSAYREPHGDNLELPRLNLATVHNLPAAACMLAILEACRTLLAKFTARLLALQDFVVHGTARTSHRRSLVNLVLMAPSITRIIRLAAAIV
;
A
#
# COMPACT_ATOMS: atom_id res chain seq x y z
N MET A 1 -17.97 6.39 30.73
CA MET A 1 -17.89 5.23 31.65
C MET A 1 -18.63 5.39 32.99
N GLY A 2 -19.67 6.24 33.10
CA GLY A 2 -20.48 6.34 34.33
C GLY A 2 -21.43 5.16 34.61
N TYR A 3 -21.53 4.20 33.67
CA TYR A 3 -22.43 3.05 33.77
C TYR A 3 -21.89 1.87 34.60
N PHE A 4 -20.58 1.81 34.87
CA PHE A 4 -19.93 0.65 35.51
C PHE A 4 -19.89 0.69 37.05
N ARG A 5 -20.70 1.54 37.68
CA ARG A 5 -20.81 1.67 39.16
C ARG A 5 -22.02 1.00 39.78
N ARG A 6 -22.71 0.10 39.07
CA ARG A 6 -23.68 -0.80 39.72
C ARG A 6 -22.97 -2.08 40.14
N ARG A 7 -22.61 -2.16 41.43
CA ARG A 7 -22.55 -3.44 42.16
C ARG A 7 -23.97 -4.01 42.29
N GLN A 8 -24.63 -4.33 41.18
CA GLN A 8 -25.57 -5.45 41.21
C GLN A 8 -24.68 -6.69 41.20
N ALA A 9 -25.00 -7.70 42.01
CA ALA A 9 -24.18 -8.89 42.16
C ALA A 9 -23.90 -9.47 40.77
N ALA A 10 -22.68 -9.26 40.25
CA ALA A 10 -22.25 -9.91 39.02
C ALA A 10 -22.43 -11.42 39.26
N PRO A 11 -22.94 -12.17 38.26
CA PRO A 11 -23.05 -13.61 38.40
C PRO A 11 -21.66 -14.13 38.81
N SER A 12 -21.58 -14.79 39.96
CA SER A 12 -20.35 -15.46 40.33
C SER A 12 -20.08 -16.49 39.23
N PRO A 13 -18.85 -16.55 38.68
CA PRO A 13 -18.56 -17.60 37.73
C PRO A 13 -18.82 -18.93 38.43
N PRO A 14 -19.18 -20.00 37.70
CA PRO A 14 -19.23 -21.33 38.28
C PRO A 14 -17.90 -21.56 39.01
N GLN A 15 -17.90 -22.35 40.08
CA GLN A 15 -16.65 -22.83 40.70
C GLN A 15 -15.91 -23.66 39.65
N CYS A 16 -15.24 -22.98 38.73
CA CYS A 16 -14.38 -23.57 37.72
C CYS A 16 -13.16 -24.02 38.52
N PRO A 17 -12.93 -25.33 38.66
CA PRO A 17 -11.85 -25.85 39.48
C PRO A 17 -10.54 -25.36 38.83
N ASP A 18 -9.82 -24.50 39.54
CA ASP A 18 -8.64 -23.77 39.07
C ASP A 18 -8.87 -22.91 37.81
N MET A 19 -9.13 -21.60 38.00
CA MET A 19 -8.93 -20.60 36.94
C MET A 19 -7.48 -20.07 36.99
N SER A 20 -6.50 -20.97 36.91
CA SER A 20 -5.09 -20.58 36.77
C SER A 20 -4.70 -20.62 35.30
N MET A 21 -3.75 -19.78 34.85
CA MET A 21 -3.18 -19.96 33.50
C MET A 21 -2.53 -21.34 33.31
N THR A 22 -2.22 -22.02 34.42
CA THR A 22 -1.68 -23.39 34.47
C THR A 22 -2.72 -24.50 34.30
N SER A 23 -4.03 -24.21 34.33
CA SER A 23 -5.11 -25.19 34.11
C SER A 23 -5.72 -25.13 32.71
N LEU A 24 -5.07 -24.46 31.75
CA LEU A 24 -5.48 -24.50 30.35
C LEU A 24 -5.47 -25.94 29.79
N PRO A 25 -6.44 -26.31 28.93
CA PRO A 25 -7.52 -25.47 28.37
C PRO A 25 -8.65 -25.14 29.37
N LEU A 26 -9.28 -23.99 29.20
CA LEU A 26 -10.49 -23.63 29.95
C LEU A 26 -11.65 -24.57 29.55
N ASP A 27 -12.54 -24.87 30.50
CA ASP A 27 -13.77 -25.62 30.22
C ASP A 27 -14.79 -24.73 29.50
N TRP A 28 -14.65 -24.64 28.17
CA TRP A 28 -15.52 -23.83 27.32
C TRP A 28 -16.96 -24.34 27.25
N GLU A 29 -17.22 -25.61 27.57
CA GLU A 29 -18.58 -26.15 27.60
C GLU A 29 -19.31 -25.70 28.87
N ALA A 30 -18.64 -25.78 30.03
CA ALA A 30 -19.15 -25.22 31.28
C ALA A 30 -19.36 -23.70 31.19
N LEU A 31 -18.44 -22.97 30.54
CA LEU A 31 -18.60 -21.54 30.30
C LEU A 31 -19.80 -21.23 29.38
N ALA A 32 -20.02 -22.03 28.33
CA ALA A 32 -21.19 -21.87 27.47
C ALA A 32 -22.49 -22.08 28.25
N GLN A 33 -22.55 -23.13 29.08
CA GLN A 33 -23.71 -23.41 29.93
C GLN A 33 -23.96 -22.27 30.92
N TRP A 34 -22.92 -21.72 31.53
CA TRP A 34 -23.04 -20.59 32.45
C TRP A 34 -23.58 -19.33 31.76
N MET A 35 -23.09 -19.02 30.56
CA MET A 35 -23.56 -17.85 29.79
C MET A 35 -24.99 -18.01 29.26
N HIS A 36 -25.47 -19.25 29.13
CA HIS A 36 -26.84 -19.58 28.69
C HIS A 36 -27.79 -19.93 29.83
N ASP A 37 -27.36 -19.86 31.11
CA ASP A 37 -28.20 -20.24 32.25
C ASP A 37 -29.27 -19.17 32.55
N GLU A 38 -30.42 -19.33 31.90
CA GLU A 38 -31.62 -18.50 32.07
C GLU A 38 -32.19 -18.53 33.50
N SER A 39 -31.80 -19.48 34.36
CA SER A 39 -32.35 -19.60 35.72
C SER A 39 -31.84 -18.52 36.69
N SER A 40 -30.73 -17.85 36.35
CA SER A 40 -30.18 -16.69 37.07
C SER A 40 -30.53 -15.36 36.39
N ALA A 41 -31.09 -15.41 35.17
CA ALA A 41 -31.46 -14.25 34.37
C ALA A 41 -32.73 -13.58 34.92
N THR A 42 -32.57 -12.84 36.01
CA THR A 42 -33.32 -11.58 36.12
C THR A 42 -33.09 -10.81 34.81
N SER A 43 -34.11 -10.14 34.27
CA SER A 43 -34.15 -9.52 32.93
C SER A 43 -33.08 -8.43 32.69
N VAL A 44 -31.81 -8.77 32.79
CA VAL A 44 -30.68 -7.87 32.74
C VAL A 44 -30.18 -7.92 31.31
N ALA A 45 -30.53 -6.88 30.55
CA ALA A 45 -29.82 -6.58 29.31
C ALA A 45 -28.32 -6.60 29.63
N TYR A 46 -27.51 -7.29 28.80
CA TYR A 46 -26.04 -7.41 28.91
C TYR A 46 -25.46 -8.58 29.73
N HIS A 47 -26.24 -9.62 30.06
CA HIS A 47 -25.73 -10.82 30.75
C HIS A 47 -24.43 -11.39 30.15
N ASP A 48 -24.37 -11.60 28.83
CA ASP A 48 -23.18 -12.15 28.17
C ASP A 48 -21.93 -11.27 28.34
N ILE A 49 -22.11 -9.93 28.30
CA ILE A 49 -21.00 -8.98 28.48
C ILE A 49 -20.50 -9.05 29.93
N ASP A 50 -21.40 -9.10 30.90
CA ASP A 50 -21.04 -9.22 32.33
C ASP A 50 -20.31 -10.54 32.60
N CYS A 51 -20.70 -11.63 31.93
CA CYS A 51 -20.02 -12.92 32.00
C CYS A 51 -18.60 -12.86 31.44
N VAL A 52 -18.41 -12.34 30.22
CA VAL A 52 -17.07 -12.19 29.62
C VAL A 52 -16.19 -11.27 30.45
N TRP A 53 -16.76 -10.20 31.00
CA TRP A 53 -16.04 -9.28 31.86
C TRP A 53 -15.57 -9.93 33.17
N THR A 54 -16.44 -10.72 33.80
CA THR A 54 -16.13 -11.50 34.99
C THR A 54 -15.01 -12.51 34.73
N LEU A 55 -15.08 -13.22 33.61
CA LEU A 55 -14.02 -14.13 33.16
C LEU A 55 -12.68 -13.41 32.97
N ALA A 56 -12.68 -12.25 32.30
CA ALA A 56 -11.48 -11.45 32.08
C ALA A 56 -10.82 -11.03 33.41
N HIS A 57 -11.63 -10.64 34.41
CA HIS A 57 -11.12 -10.28 35.74
C HIS A 57 -10.53 -11.47 36.49
N ALA A 58 -11.19 -12.62 36.49
CA ALA A 58 -10.68 -13.83 37.12
C ALA A 58 -9.33 -14.24 36.51
N LEU A 59 -9.22 -14.21 35.17
CA LEU A 59 -7.96 -14.49 34.47
C LEU A 59 -6.88 -13.46 34.79
N TYR A 60 -7.23 -12.18 34.95
CA TYR A 60 -6.29 -11.14 35.31
C TYR A 60 -5.68 -11.35 36.71
N GLU A 61 -6.50 -11.69 37.70
CA GLU A 61 -6.04 -12.05 39.05
C GLU A 61 -5.14 -13.30 39.02
N ALA A 62 -5.47 -14.27 38.16
CA ALA A 62 -4.65 -15.46 37.98
C ALA A 62 -3.28 -15.17 37.33
N VAL A 63 -3.24 -14.32 36.30
CA VAL A 63 -1.99 -13.91 35.63
C VAL A 63 -1.07 -13.14 36.57
N ASP A 64 -1.63 -12.33 37.48
CA ASP A 64 -0.86 -11.58 38.49
C ASP A 64 -0.17 -12.51 39.50
N THR A 65 -0.79 -13.64 39.81
CA THR A 65 -0.26 -14.65 40.76
C THR A 65 0.58 -15.73 40.10
N CYS A 66 0.38 -15.99 38.81
CA CYS A 66 1.07 -17.02 38.04
C CYS A 66 1.44 -16.49 36.64
N PRO A 67 2.73 -16.20 36.37
CA PRO A 67 3.15 -15.64 35.09
C PRO A 67 2.86 -16.61 33.94
N VAL A 68 2.47 -16.06 32.79
CA VAL A 68 2.12 -16.83 31.58
C VAL A 68 3.34 -17.60 31.07
N ASP A 69 3.23 -18.93 30.97
CA ASP A 69 4.23 -19.76 30.28
C ASP A 69 4.16 -19.50 28.78
N VAL A 70 5.15 -18.80 28.25
CA VAL A 70 5.19 -18.41 26.82
C VAL A 70 5.41 -19.58 25.87
N SER A 71 5.84 -20.74 26.36
CA SER A 71 6.07 -21.93 25.53
C SER A 71 4.77 -22.51 24.94
N ILE A 72 3.63 -22.22 25.58
CA ILE A 72 2.31 -22.68 25.15
C ILE A 72 1.90 -22.08 23.79
N PHE A 73 2.52 -20.98 23.35
CA PHE A 73 2.14 -20.29 22.11
C PHE A 73 2.86 -20.78 20.85
N HIS A 74 3.72 -21.80 20.94
CA HIS A 74 4.63 -22.21 19.85
C HIS A 74 3.97 -22.55 18.51
N GLY A 75 2.68 -22.93 18.47
CA GLY A 75 1.96 -23.21 17.22
C GLY A 75 1.39 -21.98 16.51
N LEU A 76 1.51 -20.78 17.08
CA LEU A 76 1.01 -19.54 16.48
C LEU A 76 2.01 -18.93 15.48
N THR A 77 1.52 -18.32 14.40
CA THR A 77 2.35 -17.64 13.38
C THR A 77 3.28 -16.57 13.97
N HIS A 78 2.84 -15.85 15.00
CA HIS A 78 3.61 -14.79 15.67
C HIS A 78 4.11 -15.18 17.07
N ALA A 79 4.27 -16.48 17.34
CA ALA A 79 4.64 -17.02 18.65
C ALA A 79 5.92 -16.38 19.23
N SER A 80 6.88 -16.03 18.36
CA SER A 80 8.15 -15.39 18.71
C SER A 80 7.97 -14.10 19.52
N THR A 81 6.85 -13.39 19.34
CA THR A 81 6.56 -12.11 19.98
C THR A 81 5.94 -12.20 21.37
N MET A 82 5.44 -13.37 21.76
CA MET A 82 4.70 -13.56 23.01
C MET A 82 5.52 -13.23 24.28
N PRO A 83 6.82 -13.59 24.38
CA PRO A 83 7.65 -13.19 25.53
C PRO A 83 7.78 -11.67 25.68
N PHE A 84 7.93 -10.97 24.55
CA PHE A 84 7.98 -9.51 24.55
C PHE A 84 6.66 -8.91 25.04
N LEU A 85 5.51 -9.41 24.57
CA LEU A 85 4.19 -8.92 24.98
C LEU A 85 3.87 -9.18 26.45
N ALA A 86 4.26 -10.34 26.99
CA ALA A 86 4.14 -10.63 28.41
C ALA A 86 4.97 -9.65 29.26
N ALA A 87 6.19 -9.30 28.81
CA ALA A 87 6.98 -8.27 29.45
C ALA A 87 6.31 -6.89 29.37
N GLN A 88 5.78 -6.49 28.20
CA GLN A 88 5.09 -5.21 28.03
C GLN A 88 3.85 -5.08 28.92
N GLN A 89 3.08 -6.16 29.10
CA GLN A 89 1.95 -6.24 30.03
C GLN A 89 2.40 -5.89 31.46
N ASN A 90 3.48 -6.51 31.95
CA ASN A 90 3.99 -6.30 33.30
C ASN A 90 4.50 -4.86 33.54
N HIS A 91 4.93 -4.17 32.49
CA HIS A 91 5.33 -2.76 32.54
C HIS A 91 4.16 -1.78 32.37
N GLY A 92 2.92 -2.27 32.25
CA GLY A 92 1.71 -1.44 32.15
C GLY A 92 1.43 -0.90 30.74
N HIS A 93 2.05 -1.46 29.69
CA HIS A 93 1.83 -1.03 28.31
C HIS A 93 0.55 -1.64 27.68
N PHE A 94 -0.55 -1.63 28.43
CA PHE A 94 -1.76 -2.39 28.13
C PHE A 94 -2.37 -2.11 26.75
N TYR A 95 -2.39 -0.84 26.32
CA TYR A 95 -2.97 -0.44 25.03
C TYR A 95 -2.22 -1.03 23.84
N ALA A 96 -0.88 -0.92 23.82
CA ALA A 96 -0.06 -1.47 22.76
C ALA A 96 -0.11 -3.01 22.77
N THR A 97 0.00 -3.62 23.96
CA THR A 97 -0.12 -5.07 24.14
C THR A 97 -1.44 -5.60 23.62
N PHE A 98 -2.58 -4.98 23.96
CA PHE A 98 -3.90 -5.38 23.46
C PHE A 98 -3.96 -5.34 21.94
N THR A 99 -3.49 -4.23 21.35
CA THR A 99 -3.54 -4.00 19.89
C THR A 99 -2.75 -5.07 19.14
N ILE A 100 -1.62 -5.50 19.69
CA ILE A 100 -0.80 -6.56 19.10
C ILE A 100 -1.41 -7.95 19.37
N LEU A 101 -1.89 -8.24 20.59
CA LEU A 101 -2.51 -9.53 20.90
C LEU A 101 -3.75 -9.81 20.04
N VAL A 102 -4.62 -8.82 19.84
CA VAL A 102 -5.81 -9.00 18.99
C VAL A 102 -5.44 -9.20 17.52
N THR A 103 -4.33 -8.61 17.08
CA THR A 103 -3.75 -8.83 15.75
C THR A 103 -3.27 -10.27 15.59
N ILE A 104 -2.57 -10.80 16.60
CA ILE A 104 -2.10 -12.20 16.61
C ILE A 104 -3.30 -13.15 16.63
N LEU A 105 -4.35 -12.83 17.40
CA LEU A 105 -5.58 -13.63 17.45
C LEU A 105 -6.29 -13.66 16.09
N GLU A 106 -6.45 -12.51 15.44
CA GLU A 106 -7.06 -12.42 14.11
C GLU A 106 -6.27 -13.25 13.08
N ARG A 107 -4.93 -13.20 13.13
CA ARG A 107 -4.05 -14.03 12.30
C ARG A 107 -4.21 -15.52 12.60
N ALA A 108 -4.24 -15.92 13.87
CA ALA A 108 -4.39 -17.31 14.27
C ALA A 108 -5.75 -17.90 13.83
N LEU A 109 -6.82 -17.12 13.95
CA LEU A 109 -8.15 -17.51 13.45
C LEU A 109 -8.17 -17.64 11.93
N TYR A 110 -7.53 -16.71 11.21
CA TYR A 110 -7.39 -16.82 9.76
C TYR A 110 -6.57 -18.05 9.35
N ASP A 111 -5.46 -18.32 10.03
CA ASP A 111 -4.63 -19.49 9.75
C ASP A 111 -5.41 -20.80 9.91
N LEU A 112 -6.19 -20.89 11.00
CA LEU A 112 -7.09 -22.01 11.25
C LEU A 112 -8.16 -22.13 10.16
N TYR A 113 -8.82 -21.02 9.79
CA TYR A 113 -9.78 -21.01 8.68
C TYR A 113 -9.14 -21.49 7.38
N ALA A 114 -7.96 -20.95 7.03
CA ALA A 114 -7.25 -21.25 5.79
C ALA A 114 -6.73 -22.69 5.72
N LEU A 115 -6.63 -23.38 6.87
CA LEU A 115 -6.34 -24.81 6.96
C LEU A 115 -7.59 -25.67 6.73
N LEU A 116 -8.75 -25.20 7.19
CA LEU A 116 -10.03 -25.92 7.13
C LEU A 116 -10.78 -25.71 5.80
N HIS A 117 -10.47 -24.64 5.08
CA HIS A 117 -11.18 -24.24 3.87
C HIS A 117 -10.53 -24.82 2.61
N ASP A 118 -11.28 -25.66 1.88
CA ASP A 118 -10.83 -26.32 0.64
C ASP A 118 -10.89 -25.41 -0.62
N GLY A 119 -11.44 -24.20 -0.50
CA GLY A 119 -11.64 -23.26 -1.60
C GLY A 119 -10.53 -22.20 -1.78
N PRO A 120 -10.70 -21.29 -2.76
CA PRO A 120 -9.79 -20.17 -2.92
C PRO A 120 -9.81 -19.29 -1.66
N LYS A 121 -8.63 -19.06 -1.08
CA LYS A 121 -8.48 -18.26 0.14
C LYS A 121 -8.93 -16.83 -0.14
N SER A 122 -9.99 -16.41 0.56
CA SER A 122 -10.53 -15.07 0.50
C SER A 122 -9.88 -14.19 1.56
N ASN A 123 -9.74 -12.90 1.28
CA ASN A 123 -9.30 -11.93 2.29
C ASN A 123 -10.45 -11.67 3.27
N MET A 124 -10.48 -12.42 4.37
CA MET A 124 -11.50 -12.33 5.39
C MET A 124 -11.08 -11.36 6.48
N ILE A 125 -11.97 -10.43 6.84
CA ILE A 125 -11.83 -9.65 8.07
C ILE A 125 -12.30 -10.45 9.28
N LEU A 126 -11.89 -10.08 10.51
CA LEU A 126 -12.30 -10.77 11.74
C LEU A 126 -13.80 -11.09 11.82
N ARG A 127 -14.67 -10.13 11.47
CA ARG A 127 -16.12 -10.36 11.49
C ARG A 127 -16.51 -11.55 10.60
N ASP A 128 -15.94 -11.62 9.40
CA ASP A 128 -16.29 -12.66 8.44
C ASP A 128 -15.74 -14.02 8.91
N LEU A 129 -14.56 -14.04 9.53
CA LEU A 129 -13.99 -15.24 10.16
C LEU A 129 -14.93 -15.78 11.24
N LEU A 130 -15.43 -14.92 12.12
CA LEU A 130 -16.32 -15.31 13.23
C LEU A 130 -17.70 -15.79 12.80
N HIS A 131 -18.10 -15.57 11.54
CA HIS A 131 -19.31 -16.12 10.94
C HIS A 131 -19.02 -17.29 9.98
N SER A 132 -17.76 -17.73 9.87
CA SER A 132 -17.40 -18.82 8.96
C SER A 132 -17.86 -20.16 9.53
N PRO A 133 -18.52 -21.02 8.73
CA PRO A 133 -18.95 -22.34 9.16
C PRO A 133 -17.76 -23.27 9.47
N GLU A 134 -16.57 -22.98 8.94
CA GLU A 134 -15.33 -23.68 9.25
C GLU A 134 -14.92 -23.47 10.70
N LEU A 135 -14.85 -22.21 11.15
CA LEU A 135 -14.47 -21.91 12.53
C LEU A 135 -15.59 -22.27 13.52
N GLU A 136 -16.86 -22.08 13.16
CA GLU A 136 -18.00 -22.44 14.00
C GLU A 136 -18.03 -23.95 14.33
N ARG A 137 -17.65 -24.81 13.39
CA ARG A 137 -17.54 -26.25 13.63
C ARG A 137 -16.29 -26.66 14.39
N ARG A 138 -15.21 -25.88 14.31
CA ARG A 138 -13.90 -26.24 14.89
C ARG A 138 -13.70 -25.75 16.31
N LEU A 139 -14.20 -24.55 16.62
CA LEU A 139 -13.98 -23.89 17.90
C LEU A 139 -15.04 -24.32 18.94
N PRO A 140 -14.69 -24.43 20.22
CA PRO A 140 -15.67 -24.71 21.27
C PRO A 140 -16.79 -23.64 21.33
N PRO A 141 -18.05 -24.00 21.64
CA PRO A 141 -19.16 -23.04 21.67
C PRO A 141 -18.93 -21.84 22.58
N GLY A 142 -18.45 -22.06 23.82
CA GLY A 142 -18.16 -20.97 24.75
C GLY A 142 -17.02 -20.07 24.27
N TYR A 143 -15.99 -20.65 23.64
CA TYR A 143 -14.89 -19.89 23.03
C TYR A 143 -15.41 -18.97 21.93
N MET A 144 -16.21 -19.52 21.00
CA MET A 144 -16.80 -18.75 19.91
C MET A 144 -17.72 -17.64 20.44
N HIS A 145 -18.53 -17.94 21.46
CA HIS A 145 -19.43 -16.96 22.05
C HIS A 145 -18.66 -15.81 22.73
N VAL A 146 -17.55 -16.07 23.44
CA VAL A 146 -16.65 -15.03 23.96
C VAL A 146 -16.11 -14.15 22.83
N LEU A 147 -15.65 -14.76 21.71
CA LEU A 147 -15.18 -13.99 20.54
C LEU A 147 -16.29 -13.10 19.95
N HIS A 148 -17.52 -13.61 19.87
CA HIS A 148 -18.68 -12.84 19.39
C HIS A 148 -18.96 -11.64 20.28
N VAL A 149 -19.00 -11.83 21.60
CA VAL A 149 -19.21 -10.75 22.58
C VAL A 149 -18.09 -9.71 22.50
N LEU A 150 -16.83 -10.11 22.32
CA LEU A 150 -15.72 -9.17 22.24
C LEU A 150 -15.71 -8.39 20.92
N PHE A 151 -15.89 -9.06 19.78
CA PHE A 151 -15.46 -8.52 18.49
C PHE A 151 -16.58 -8.22 17.49
N LEU A 152 -17.79 -8.75 17.68
CA LEU A 152 -18.90 -8.43 16.77
C LEU A 152 -19.58 -7.11 17.14
N PRO A 153 -20.24 -6.43 16.17
CA PRO A 153 -21.03 -5.23 16.41
C PRO A 153 -22.21 -5.42 17.38
N SER A 154 -22.68 -6.65 17.57
CA SER A 154 -23.69 -7.02 18.56
C SER A 154 -23.17 -7.00 20.00
N GLY A 155 -21.85 -7.15 20.19
CA GLY A 155 -21.16 -7.09 21.47
C GLY A 155 -20.40 -5.78 21.67
N LEU A 156 -19.17 -5.87 22.20
CA LEU A 156 -18.31 -4.72 22.49
C LEU A 156 -17.64 -4.12 21.25
N ASN A 157 -17.38 -4.95 20.23
CA ASN A 157 -16.61 -4.57 19.04
C ASN A 157 -15.25 -3.92 19.40
N ILE A 158 -14.60 -4.44 20.46
CA ILE A 158 -13.50 -3.75 21.15
C ILE A 158 -12.28 -3.56 20.25
N ARG A 159 -12.01 -4.52 19.36
CA ARG A 159 -10.93 -4.48 18.37
C ARG A 159 -11.03 -3.25 17.50
N ASN A 160 -12.22 -2.95 16.96
CA ASN A 160 -12.44 -1.79 16.10
C ASN A 160 -12.43 -0.49 16.90
N LEU A 161 -12.93 -0.49 18.15
CA LEU A 161 -12.85 0.68 19.02
C LEU A 161 -11.40 1.10 19.30
N VAL A 162 -10.50 0.13 19.51
CA VAL A 162 -9.08 0.38 19.75
C VAL A 162 -8.36 0.78 18.46
N TRP A 163 -8.43 -0.04 17.40
CA TRP A 163 -7.70 0.22 16.15
C TRP A 163 -8.10 1.52 15.45
N HIS A 164 -9.37 1.91 15.53
CA HIS A 164 -9.85 3.18 14.99
C HIS A 164 -9.67 4.34 16.00
N GLY A 165 -8.98 4.14 17.12
CA GLY A 165 -8.64 5.22 18.05
C GLY A 165 -9.82 5.85 18.79
N PHE A 166 -10.99 5.19 18.85
CA PHE A 166 -12.13 5.68 19.63
C PHE A 166 -11.84 5.66 21.13
N LEU A 167 -11.11 4.63 21.58
CA LEU A 167 -10.68 4.47 22.98
C LEU A 167 -9.34 5.16 23.25
N ALA A 168 -9.30 5.85 24.38
CA ALA A 168 -8.08 6.32 25.03
C ALA A 168 -7.36 5.15 25.73
N PRO A 169 -6.04 5.25 25.96
CA PRO A 169 -5.29 4.24 26.71
C PRO A 169 -5.87 3.87 28.07
N PHE A 170 -6.34 4.86 28.84
CA PHE A 170 -6.91 4.61 30.17
C PHE A 170 -8.30 3.98 30.14
N GLU A 171 -8.97 4.00 28.98
CA GLU A 171 -10.29 3.39 28.79
C GLU A 171 -10.17 1.89 28.48
N LEU A 172 -8.95 1.36 28.30
CA LEU A 172 -8.70 -0.04 28.03
C LEU A 172 -8.22 -0.77 29.29
N PRO A 173 -9.05 -1.64 29.89
CA PRO A 173 -8.69 -2.35 31.12
C PRO A 173 -7.65 -3.46 30.84
N PRO A 174 -6.71 -3.72 31.77
CA PRO A 174 -5.67 -4.72 31.58
C PRO A 174 -6.19 -6.16 31.59
N CYS A 175 -7.38 -6.41 32.14
CA CYS A 175 -7.99 -7.74 32.21
C CYS A 175 -8.31 -8.31 30.82
N LEU A 176 -8.56 -7.45 29.83
CA LEU A 176 -8.78 -7.90 28.45
C LEU A 176 -7.51 -8.49 27.83
N ASN A 177 -6.31 -8.05 28.24
CA ASN A 177 -5.07 -8.67 27.77
C ASN A 177 -4.91 -10.07 28.35
N ALA A 178 -5.25 -10.27 29.63
CA ALA A 178 -5.24 -11.60 30.25
C ALA A 178 -6.21 -12.56 29.54
N LEU A 179 -7.41 -12.08 29.20
CA LEU A 179 -8.36 -12.84 28.40
C LEU A 179 -7.80 -13.19 27.00
N LEU A 180 -7.16 -12.24 26.31
CA LEU A 180 -6.52 -12.51 25.01
C LEU A 180 -5.38 -13.53 25.10
N PHE A 181 -4.55 -13.46 26.15
CA PHE A 181 -3.53 -14.48 26.39
C PHE A 181 -4.15 -15.86 26.58
N ALA A 182 -5.23 -15.98 27.36
CA ALA A 182 -5.94 -17.23 27.53
C ALA A 182 -6.56 -17.75 26.22
N LEU A 183 -7.17 -16.87 25.42
CA LEU A 183 -7.75 -17.24 24.12
C LEU A 183 -6.66 -17.73 23.13
N LEU A 184 -5.49 -17.09 23.12
CA LEU A 184 -4.35 -17.46 22.27
C LEU A 184 -3.65 -18.73 22.72
N ALA A 185 -3.67 -19.00 24.02
CA ALA A 185 -3.03 -20.18 24.60
C ALA A 185 -3.86 -21.45 24.39
N ASP A 186 -5.13 -21.32 24.01
CA ASP A 186 -6.02 -22.45 23.87
C ASP A 186 -5.55 -23.42 22.75
N PRO A 187 -5.49 -24.74 23.03
CA PRO A 187 -5.13 -25.75 22.05
C PRO A 187 -5.99 -25.76 20.79
N CYS A 188 -7.21 -25.21 20.81
CA CYS A 188 -8.07 -25.12 19.62
C CYS A 188 -7.46 -24.29 18.49
N LEU A 189 -6.59 -23.33 18.81
CA LEU A 189 -5.86 -22.51 17.84
C LEU A 189 -4.53 -23.12 17.41
N GLN A 190 -4.04 -24.16 18.08
CA GLN A 190 -2.74 -24.76 17.76
C GLN A 190 -2.84 -25.60 16.49
N HIS A 191 -1.85 -25.45 15.61
CA HIS A 191 -1.75 -26.23 14.38
C HIS A 191 -0.27 -26.42 13.99
N PRO A 192 0.08 -27.51 13.28
CA PRO A 192 1.46 -27.74 12.85
C PRO A 192 1.93 -26.58 11.98
N SER A 193 3.01 -25.91 12.39
CA SER A 193 3.56 -24.69 11.81
C SER A 193 3.84 -24.83 10.30
N THR A 194 2.82 -24.62 9.48
CA THR A 194 2.90 -24.62 8.01
C THR A 194 2.57 -23.25 7.42
N SER A 195 2.21 -22.27 8.25
CA SER A 195 1.57 -21.02 7.81
C SER A 195 2.48 -19.81 7.57
N ALA A 196 3.80 -19.92 7.78
CA ALA A 196 4.74 -18.84 7.41
C ALA A 196 4.66 -18.43 5.92
N LYS A 197 4.02 -19.25 5.08
CA LYS A 197 3.78 -19.01 3.65
C LYS A 197 2.72 -17.94 3.33
N LEU A 198 2.02 -17.37 4.32
CA LEU A 198 0.92 -16.40 4.09
C LEU A 198 1.22 -14.96 4.51
N LEU A 199 2.38 -14.68 5.12
CA LEU A 199 2.75 -13.30 5.47
C LEU A 199 3.05 -12.49 4.21
N GLN A 200 2.51 -11.28 4.15
CA GLN A 200 2.68 -10.35 3.05
C GLN A 200 3.94 -9.50 3.24
N GLN A 201 4.56 -9.13 2.13
CA GLN A 201 5.61 -8.12 2.10
C GLN A 201 5.02 -6.74 1.81
N LEU A 202 5.64 -5.71 2.37
CA LEU A 202 5.36 -4.33 1.99
C LEU A 202 6.00 -4.04 0.62
N PRO A 203 5.37 -3.22 -0.23
CA PRO A 203 6.00 -2.77 -1.46
C PRO A 203 7.28 -1.96 -1.14
N SER A 204 8.19 -1.91 -2.12
CA SER A 204 9.40 -1.10 -1.98
C SER A 204 9.05 0.40 -2.01
N MET A 205 9.61 1.15 -1.05
CA MET A 205 9.41 2.58 -0.87
C MET A 205 10.67 3.40 -1.25
N ASP A 206 11.35 2.97 -2.31
CA ASP A 206 12.69 3.42 -2.76
C ASP A 206 12.72 4.79 -3.49
N SER A 207 11.94 5.78 -3.06
CA SER A 207 12.15 7.13 -3.63
C SER A 207 13.24 7.86 -2.85
N GLU A 208 14.23 8.40 -3.55
CA GLU A 208 15.30 9.25 -2.99
C GLU A 208 14.72 10.38 -2.12
N TRP A 209 13.58 10.94 -2.52
CA TRP A 209 12.83 11.93 -1.75
C TRP A 209 12.27 11.39 -0.44
N THR A 210 11.69 10.19 -0.44
CA THR A 210 11.19 9.56 0.79
C THR A 210 12.33 9.34 1.77
N ARG A 211 13.46 8.81 1.29
CA ARG A 211 14.64 8.62 2.14
C ARG A 211 15.19 9.94 2.66
N THR A 212 15.32 10.95 1.81
CA THR A 212 15.87 12.25 2.20
C THR A 212 15.01 12.93 3.27
N ALA A 213 13.69 12.92 3.11
CA ALA A 213 12.76 13.46 4.11
C ALA A 213 12.85 12.71 5.44
N LEU A 214 12.99 11.37 5.39
CA LEU A 214 13.08 10.53 6.57
C LEU A 214 14.43 10.57 7.28
N ASN A 215 15.52 10.69 6.53
CA ASN A 215 16.84 10.95 7.09
C ASN A 215 16.85 12.31 7.77
N GLY A 216 16.23 13.34 7.16
CA GLY A 216 15.95 14.61 7.81
C GLY A 216 15.17 14.44 9.11
N PHE A 217 14.14 13.58 9.11
CA PHE A 217 13.36 13.27 10.31
C PHE A 217 14.22 12.60 11.40
N LYS A 218 14.96 11.54 11.07
CA LYS A 218 15.84 10.83 12.02
C LYS A 218 16.94 11.74 12.58
N LEU A 219 17.56 12.58 11.74
CA LEU A 219 18.55 13.57 12.16
C LEU A 219 17.92 14.65 13.06
N SER A 220 16.64 14.98 12.85
CA SER A 220 15.86 15.87 13.72
C SER A 220 15.32 15.18 14.98
N ALA A 221 15.39 13.85 15.09
CA ALA A 221 14.78 13.08 16.18
C ALA A 221 15.46 13.23 17.56
N GLY A 222 16.41 14.16 17.69
CA GLY A 222 16.80 14.75 18.98
C GLY A 222 15.71 15.64 19.61
N ILE A 223 14.53 15.75 19.00
CA ILE A 223 13.38 16.47 19.54
C ILE A 223 12.69 15.63 20.61
N VAL A 224 12.68 16.15 21.84
CA VAL A 224 11.88 15.61 22.94
C VAL A 224 10.55 16.34 22.95
N LEU A 225 9.46 15.65 22.62
CA LEU A 225 8.11 16.19 22.77
C LEU A 225 7.89 16.58 24.24
N PRO A 226 7.28 17.76 24.52
CA PRO A 226 7.04 18.18 25.89
C PRO A 226 6.18 17.16 26.64
N ALA A 227 6.33 17.10 27.97
CA ALA A 227 5.58 16.15 28.79
C ALA A 227 4.05 16.34 28.66
N THR A 228 3.63 17.57 28.40
CA THR A 228 2.24 17.97 28.14
C THR A 228 2.15 18.66 26.78
N PRO A 229 1.01 18.55 26.07
CA PRO A 229 0.83 19.23 24.79
C PRO A 229 0.80 20.74 25.00
N THR A 230 1.80 21.43 24.46
CA THR A 230 1.89 22.90 24.46
C THR A 230 1.93 23.41 23.02
N ASN A 231 1.44 24.64 22.82
CA ASN A 231 1.42 25.33 21.52
C ASN A 231 0.65 24.62 20.39
N LEU A 232 -0.23 23.67 20.72
CA LEU A 232 -1.12 23.03 19.74
C LEU A 232 -2.29 23.97 19.39
N HIS A 233 -2.77 23.87 18.15
CA HIS A 233 -4.01 24.52 17.73
C HIS A 233 -5.18 24.09 18.65
N PRO A 234 -6.09 25.00 19.09
CA PRO A 234 -7.13 24.67 20.07
C PRO A 234 -8.02 23.48 19.69
N ALA A 235 -8.35 23.34 18.40
CA ALA A 235 -9.14 22.21 17.90
C ALA A 235 -8.43 20.86 18.11
N ILE A 236 -7.11 20.83 17.94
CA ILE A 236 -6.26 19.63 18.11
C ILE A 236 -5.97 19.40 19.60
N ALA A 237 -5.72 20.47 20.36
CA ALA A 237 -5.44 20.40 21.79
C ALA A 237 -6.57 19.66 22.55
N HIS A 238 -7.83 19.97 22.24
CA HIS A 238 -8.98 19.30 22.85
C HIS A 238 -9.02 17.79 22.54
N VAL A 239 -8.71 17.39 21.30
CA VAL A 239 -8.64 15.99 20.85
C VAL A 239 -7.52 15.21 21.55
N MET A 240 -6.41 15.89 21.85
CA MET A 240 -5.18 15.30 22.40
C MET A 240 -5.14 15.24 23.93
N VAL A 241 -5.64 16.27 24.62
CA VAL A 241 -5.56 16.43 26.09
C VAL A 241 -6.57 15.56 26.82
N VAL A 242 -7.81 15.48 26.31
CA VAL A 242 -8.94 14.87 27.04
C VAL A 242 -8.81 13.34 27.17
N LYS A 243 -7.83 12.71 26.51
CA LYS A 243 -7.82 11.25 26.30
C LYS A 243 -6.46 10.54 26.38
N SER A 244 -5.45 11.10 27.06
CA SER A 244 -4.12 10.48 27.23
C SER A 244 -3.38 10.07 25.92
N ARG A 245 -3.83 10.56 24.75
CA ARG A 245 -3.25 10.20 23.44
C ARG A 245 -1.88 10.83 23.22
N TRP A 246 -1.61 11.95 23.90
CA TRP A 246 -0.27 12.54 23.92
C TRP A 246 0.80 11.55 24.39
N GLY A 247 0.48 10.73 25.40
CA GLY A 247 1.37 9.67 25.88
C GLY A 247 1.70 8.64 24.81
N LEU A 248 0.72 8.28 23.98
CA LEU A 248 0.91 7.36 22.85
C LEU A 248 1.83 7.96 21.79
N ILE A 249 1.70 9.23 21.43
CA ILE A 249 2.59 9.86 20.45
C ILE A 249 4.04 9.89 20.95
N ARG A 250 4.26 10.23 22.23
CA ARG A 250 5.60 10.17 22.83
C ARG A 250 6.17 8.75 22.80
N HIS A 251 5.36 7.74 23.10
CA HIS A 251 5.77 6.34 23.01
C HIS A 251 6.11 5.97 21.56
N ALA A 252 5.27 6.31 20.59
CA ALA A 252 5.52 6.02 19.18
C ALA A 252 6.82 6.68 18.68
N MET A 253 7.09 7.92 19.09
CA MET A 253 8.33 8.62 18.76
C MET A 253 9.56 7.95 19.38
N ALA A 254 9.49 7.62 20.68
CA ALA A 254 10.56 6.91 21.37
C ALA A 254 10.85 5.54 20.72
N ALA A 255 9.79 4.79 20.39
CA ALA A 255 9.89 3.52 19.69
C ALA A 255 10.58 3.69 18.32
N TYR A 256 10.17 4.67 17.51
CA TYR A 256 10.79 4.94 16.23
C TYR A 256 12.29 5.30 16.36
N THR A 257 12.65 6.17 17.31
CA THR A 257 14.05 6.51 17.57
C THR A 257 14.89 5.34 18.04
N ALA A 258 14.27 4.37 18.71
CA ALA A 258 14.91 3.14 19.15
C ALA A 258 14.99 2.06 18.05
N GLY A 259 14.53 2.34 16.82
CA GLY A 259 14.49 1.36 15.73
C GLY A 259 13.28 0.40 15.79
N GLN A 260 12.33 0.63 16.70
CA GLN A 260 11.15 -0.21 16.89
C GLN A 260 9.97 0.27 16.02
N SER A 261 10.15 0.23 14.70
CA SER A 261 9.20 0.79 13.73
C SER A 261 7.80 0.17 13.80
N LEU A 262 7.69 -1.14 14.07
CA LEU A 262 6.38 -1.78 14.26
C LEU A 262 5.66 -1.25 15.51
N MET A 263 6.35 -1.13 16.63
CA MET A 263 5.76 -0.58 17.86
C MET A 263 5.30 0.86 17.65
N CYS A 264 6.11 1.66 16.94
CA CYS A 264 5.71 3.00 16.52
C CYS A 264 4.38 2.97 15.75
N LEU A 265 4.25 2.11 14.74
CA LEU A 265 3.03 2.04 13.91
C LEU A 265 1.80 1.58 14.69
N PHE A 266 1.90 0.54 15.52
CA PHE A 266 0.79 0.04 16.35
C PHE A 266 0.22 1.12 17.28
N VAL A 267 1.06 2.04 17.73
CA VAL A 267 0.67 3.11 18.65
C VAL A 267 0.25 4.38 17.90
N ALA A 268 0.94 4.74 16.81
CA ALA A 268 0.73 5.99 16.08
C ALA A 268 -0.52 5.97 15.20
N ILE A 269 -0.79 4.87 14.50
CA ILE A 269 -1.89 4.79 13.52
C ILE A 269 -3.26 5.04 14.18
N PRO A 270 -3.63 4.41 15.33
CA PRO A 270 -4.91 4.70 15.98
C PRO A 270 -5.05 6.18 16.38
N VAL A 271 -3.96 6.82 16.81
CA VAL A 271 -3.96 8.24 17.17
C VAL A 271 -4.13 9.11 15.92
N LEU A 272 -3.41 8.82 14.84
CA LEU A 272 -3.54 9.52 13.57
C LEU A 272 -4.97 9.43 13.03
N GLU A 273 -5.55 8.23 13.02
CA GLU A 273 -6.90 8.02 12.54
C GLU A 273 -7.92 8.81 13.38
N HIS A 274 -7.74 8.88 14.70
CA HIS A 274 -8.60 9.69 15.55
C HIS A 274 -8.52 11.19 15.21
N ILE A 275 -7.31 11.73 15.04
CA ILE A 275 -7.10 13.14 14.69
C ILE A 275 -7.75 13.45 13.33
N LEU A 276 -7.47 12.62 12.32
CA LEU A 276 -8.05 12.77 10.99
C LEU A 276 -9.58 12.64 11.00
N ARG A 277 -10.16 11.79 11.86
CA ARG A 277 -11.61 11.70 12.02
C ARG A 277 -12.20 12.99 12.59
N CYS A 278 -11.60 13.54 13.64
CA CYS A 278 -12.06 14.79 14.23
C CYS A 278 -12.00 15.93 13.22
N GLU A 279 -10.92 16.00 12.45
CA GLU A 279 -10.77 16.98 11.36
C GLU A 279 -11.80 16.76 10.25
N PHE A 280 -11.97 15.52 9.78
CA PHE A 280 -12.96 15.15 8.77
C PHE A 280 -14.36 15.62 9.15
N VAL A 281 -14.80 15.32 10.37
CA VAL A 281 -16.13 15.71 10.85
C VAL A 281 -16.25 17.22 11.01
N SER A 282 -15.20 17.90 11.51
CA SER A 282 -15.19 19.35 11.68
C SER A 282 -15.29 20.08 10.34
N GLN A 283 -14.47 19.68 9.36
CA GLN A 283 -14.37 20.37 8.07
C GLN A 283 -15.57 20.09 7.17
N ASN A 284 -16.16 18.89 7.25
CA ASN A 284 -17.31 18.50 6.45
C ASN A 284 -18.67 18.77 7.15
N ALA A 285 -18.70 19.52 8.26
CA ALA A 285 -19.95 19.94 8.87
C ALA A 285 -20.71 20.93 7.97
N PRO A 286 -22.06 20.88 7.92
CA PRO A 286 -22.96 19.96 8.61
C PRO A 286 -23.26 18.67 7.83
N ALA A 287 -22.67 18.47 6.65
CA ALA A 287 -22.93 17.29 5.81
C ALA A 287 -22.54 15.97 6.50
N VAL A 288 -21.49 16.01 7.34
CA VAL A 288 -21.12 14.91 8.23
C VAL A 288 -21.58 15.23 9.66
N PRO A 289 -22.36 14.35 10.31
CA PRO A 289 -22.83 14.57 11.68
C PRO A 289 -21.69 14.64 12.70
N SER A 290 -21.74 15.63 13.61
CA SER A 290 -20.74 15.81 14.68
C SER A 290 -20.55 14.57 15.56
N GLY A 291 -21.63 13.81 15.78
CA GLY A 291 -21.59 12.59 16.57
C GLY A 291 -20.68 11.49 16.00
N MET A 292 -20.30 11.56 14.72
CA MET A 292 -19.40 10.60 14.08
C MET A 292 -17.95 10.69 14.59
N GLN A 293 -17.60 11.74 15.35
CA GLN A 293 -16.32 11.82 16.06
C GLN A 293 -16.17 10.71 17.13
N SER A 294 -17.29 10.16 17.62
CA SER A 294 -17.33 9.12 18.64
C SER A 294 -17.98 7.85 18.09
N ALA A 295 -17.67 6.70 18.69
CA ALA A 295 -18.35 5.46 18.37
C ALA A 295 -19.81 5.53 18.86
N GLN A 296 -20.75 5.20 17.98
CA GLN A 296 -22.18 5.16 18.30
C GLN A 296 -22.71 3.73 18.23
N LEU A 297 -23.57 3.38 19.17
CA LEU A 297 -24.16 2.05 19.25
C LEU A 297 -24.97 1.76 17.97
N LYS A 298 -24.76 0.57 17.38
CA LYS A 298 -25.45 0.09 16.17
C LYS A 298 -25.27 0.97 14.91
N GLN A 299 -24.25 1.82 14.87
CA GLN A 299 -23.91 2.60 13.68
C GLN A 299 -22.55 2.20 13.13
N TYR A 300 -22.36 2.40 11.83
CA TYR A 300 -21.07 2.24 11.20
C TYR A 300 -20.08 3.32 11.65
N TYR A 301 -18.82 2.92 11.81
CA TYR A 301 -17.74 3.84 12.14
C TYR A 301 -17.22 4.54 10.88
N SER A 302 -16.78 5.79 11.02
CA SER A 302 -15.95 6.42 10.00
C SER A 302 -14.50 5.98 10.17
N THR A 303 -13.92 5.41 9.12
CA THR A 303 -12.61 4.73 9.19
C THR A 303 -11.61 5.30 8.20
N LEU A 304 -10.32 5.19 8.52
CA LEU A 304 -9.23 5.70 7.69
C LEU A 304 -9.19 5.07 6.29
N ASP A 305 -9.37 3.76 6.23
CA ASP A 305 -9.47 2.96 5.00
C ASP A 305 -10.88 2.41 4.80
N GLY A 306 -11.18 1.97 3.57
CA GLY A 306 -12.46 1.36 3.21
C GLY A 306 -12.37 -0.15 3.01
N PHE A 307 -11.42 -0.84 3.64
CA PHE A 307 -11.09 -2.23 3.31
C PHE A 307 -12.33 -3.13 3.38
N GLY A 308 -12.66 -3.78 2.25
CA GLY A 308 -13.82 -4.67 2.10
C GLY A 308 -15.22 -4.02 2.15
N GLN A 309 -15.35 -2.77 2.61
CA GLN A 309 -16.67 -2.18 2.93
C GLN A 309 -16.83 -0.69 2.61
N ARG A 310 -16.01 -0.12 1.72
CA ARG A 310 -16.04 1.31 1.34
C ARG A 310 -17.42 1.88 0.95
N HIS A 311 -18.36 1.01 0.55
CA HIS A 311 -19.72 1.38 0.14
C HIS A 311 -20.74 1.37 1.30
N GLN A 312 -20.32 1.13 2.55
CA GLN A 312 -21.23 1.00 3.69
C GLN A 312 -21.11 2.16 4.70
N HIS A 313 -20.04 2.94 4.64
CA HIS A 313 -19.72 3.94 5.64
C HIS A 313 -18.79 5.05 5.12
N GLN A 314 -18.60 6.09 5.93
CA GLN A 314 -17.69 7.18 5.61
C GLN A 314 -16.23 6.71 5.67
N VAL A 315 -15.49 6.86 4.57
CA VAL A 315 -14.04 6.63 4.52
C VAL A 315 -13.34 7.98 4.51
N LEU A 316 -12.52 8.23 5.55
CA LEU A 316 -11.98 9.57 5.85
C LEU A 316 -11.20 10.18 4.70
N LEU A 317 -10.47 9.35 3.94
CA LEU A 317 -9.63 9.77 2.82
C LEU A 317 -10.29 9.55 1.45
N ALA A 318 -11.60 9.24 1.40
CA ALA A 318 -12.32 9.22 0.13
C ALA A 318 -12.55 10.66 -0.36
N ARG A 319 -12.42 10.88 -1.68
CA ARG A 319 -12.63 12.20 -2.30
C ARG A 319 -14.07 12.69 -2.17
N ASP A 320 -15.02 11.78 -2.20
CA ASP A 320 -16.45 12.08 -2.12
C ASP A 320 -17.01 11.52 -0.82
N LEU A 321 -17.93 12.25 -0.19
CA LEU A 321 -18.64 11.81 1.00
C LEU A 321 -19.60 10.66 0.67
N PHE A 322 -19.69 9.69 1.57
CA PHE A 322 -20.67 8.61 1.44
C PHE A 322 -22.09 9.16 1.63
N THR A 323 -22.98 8.86 0.68
CA THR A 323 -24.41 9.18 0.75
C THR A 323 -25.22 7.89 0.75
N SER A 324 -26.00 7.66 1.81
CA SER A 324 -26.82 6.44 1.94
C SER A 324 -28.03 6.41 1.00
N ASN A 325 -28.41 7.56 0.45
CA ASN A 325 -29.60 7.72 -0.37
C ASN A 325 -29.20 8.03 -1.81
N HIS A 326 -29.49 7.10 -2.72
CA HIS A 326 -29.32 7.25 -4.18
C HIS A 326 -30.17 8.37 -4.81
N GLU A 327 -30.90 9.15 -4.02
CA GLU A 327 -31.88 10.15 -4.49
C GLU A 327 -31.30 11.56 -4.73
N VAL A 328 -30.04 11.83 -4.38
CA VAL A 328 -29.37 13.08 -4.79
C VAL A 328 -28.78 12.91 -6.20
N GLN A 329 -29.64 12.63 -7.18
CA GLN A 329 -29.33 12.88 -8.58
C GLN A 329 -29.63 14.35 -8.87
N GLY A 330 -28.62 15.21 -8.70
CA GLY A 330 -28.73 16.60 -9.14
C GLY A 330 -28.29 17.66 -8.13
N SER A 331 -27.07 17.55 -7.61
CA SER A 331 -26.20 18.68 -7.24
C SER A 331 -24.84 18.07 -6.93
N ASP A 332 -23.75 18.78 -7.23
CA ASP A 332 -22.35 18.41 -6.97
C ASP A 332 -22.16 17.30 -5.92
N LEU A 333 -21.48 16.21 -6.32
CA LEU A 333 -20.94 15.20 -5.39
C LEU A 333 -20.37 15.94 -4.18
N LEU A 334 -20.88 15.69 -2.98
CA LEU A 334 -20.39 16.34 -1.78
C LEU A 334 -18.91 15.98 -1.61
N THR A 335 -18.03 16.93 -1.93
CA THR A 335 -16.59 16.75 -1.89
C THR A 335 -16.11 16.74 -0.45
N ASN A 336 -15.17 15.86 -0.16
CA ASN A 336 -14.51 15.81 1.13
C ASN A 336 -13.53 16.98 1.26
N ARG A 337 -13.84 17.90 2.17
CA ARG A 337 -13.05 19.13 2.39
C ARG A 337 -11.65 18.88 2.96
N LEU A 338 -11.32 17.67 3.42
CA LEU A 338 -9.94 17.34 3.79
C LEU A 338 -8.95 17.50 2.63
N TYR A 339 -9.41 17.40 1.38
CA TYR A 339 -8.59 17.66 0.20
C TYR A 339 -8.19 19.13 0.03
N GLU A 340 -8.88 20.04 0.72
CA GLU A 340 -8.63 21.48 0.69
C GLU A 340 -7.92 21.94 1.97
N THR A 341 -8.18 21.29 3.11
CA THR A 341 -7.72 21.76 4.42
C THR A 341 -6.46 21.08 4.93
N LEU A 342 -6.17 19.83 4.53
CA LEU A 342 -4.92 19.18 4.91
C LEU A 342 -3.76 19.72 4.07
N PRO A 343 -2.56 19.87 4.67
CA PRO A 343 -1.35 20.15 3.89
C PRO A 343 -1.18 19.10 2.78
N ARG A 344 -0.86 19.55 1.57
CA ARG A 344 -0.77 18.68 0.38
C ARG A 344 0.06 17.43 0.63
N GLY A 345 1.27 17.59 1.18
CA GLY A 345 2.15 16.48 1.52
C GLY A 345 1.56 15.47 2.50
N VAL A 346 0.84 15.96 3.52
CA VAL A 346 0.17 15.11 4.52
C VAL A 346 -0.89 14.24 3.84
N LEU A 347 -1.74 14.85 3.02
CA LEU A 347 -2.77 14.14 2.28
C LEU A 347 -2.16 13.07 1.35
N GLU A 348 -1.11 13.42 0.61
CA GLU A 348 -0.46 12.51 -0.33
C GLU A 348 0.21 11.32 0.36
N VAL A 349 0.88 11.52 1.50
CA VAL A 349 1.42 10.43 2.34
C VAL A 349 0.29 9.55 2.85
N CYS A 350 -0.78 10.13 3.38
CA CYS A 350 -1.94 9.37 3.88
C CYS A 350 -2.58 8.52 2.78
N LEU A 351 -2.73 9.05 1.57
CA LEU A 351 -3.28 8.30 0.45
C LEU A 351 -2.40 7.10 0.07
N ASP A 352 -1.08 7.27 0.05
CA ASP A 352 -0.16 6.18 -0.24
C ASP A 352 -0.18 5.08 0.83
N LEU A 353 -0.07 5.47 2.10
CA LEU A 353 0.04 4.53 3.20
C LEU A 353 -1.24 3.72 3.41
N PHE A 354 -2.42 4.31 3.18
CA PHE A 354 -3.69 3.75 3.63
C PHE A 354 -4.74 3.48 2.54
N MET A 355 -4.66 4.13 1.37
CA MET A 355 -5.71 4.09 0.35
C MET A 355 -5.26 3.53 -1.00
N ALA A 356 -3.98 3.63 -1.35
CA ALA A 356 -3.48 3.23 -2.66
C ALA A 356 -3.51 1.70 -2.82
N ALA A 357 -4.15 1.21 -3.88
CA ALA A 357 -4.31 -0.23 -4.11
C ALA A 357 -2.97 -0.99 -4.23
N THR A 358 -1.95 -0.35 -4.80
CA THR A 358 -0.58 -0.89 -4.92
C THR A 358 0.34 -0.41 -3.81
N GLY A 359 -0.16 0.42 -2.89
CA GLY A 359 0.60 0.98 -1.78
C GLY A 359 0.73 0.02 -0.59
N PRO A 360 1.42 0.47 0.47
CA PRO A 360 1.64 -0.33 1.67
C PRO A 360 0.36 -0.91 2.29
N ASN A 361 -0.74 -0.15 2.29
CA ASN A 361 -1.96 -0.47 3.02
C ASN A 361 -1.64 -0.86 4.48
N ILE A 362 -0.72 -0.10 5.09
CA ILE A 362 0.01 -0.49 6.29
C ILE A 362 -0.93 -0.75 7.47
N ARG A 363 -1.99 0.06 7.60
CA ARG A 363 -3.00 -0.11 8.65
C ARG A 363 -3.74 -1.44 8.52
N ALA A 364 -4.21 -1.80 7.33
CA ALA A 364 -4.90 -3.07 7.10
C ALA A 364 -3.98 -4.28 7.35
N LYS A 365 -2.78 -4.29 6.75
CA LYS A 365 -1.84 -5.40 6.90
C LYS A 365 -1.39 -5.63 8.35
N LEU A 366 -1.16 -4.55 9.10
CA LEU A 366 -0.88 -4.66 10.53
C LEU A 366 -2.07 -5.21 11.30
N CYS A 367 -3.26 -4.67 11.07
CA CYS A 367 -4.47 -5.02 11.81
C CYS A 367 -4.90 -6.48 11.61
N HIS A 368 -4.66 -7.04 10.42
CA HIS A 368 -4.94 -8.44 10.08
C HIS A 368 -3.77 -9.40 10.39
N GLY A 369 -2.67 -8.89 10.94
CA GLY A 369 -1.49 -9.69 11.30
C GLY A 369 -0.77 -10.30 10.09
N GLU A 370 -0.86 -9.67 8.93
CA GLU A 370 -0.29 -10.14 7.67
C GLU A 370 1.21 -9.85 7.55
N LEU A 371 1.77 -8.98 8.39
CA LEU A 371 3.21 -8.70 8.42
C LEU A 371 3.91 -9.56 9.48
N SER A 372 5.17 -9.92 9.25
CA SER A 372 6.01 -10.50 10.32
C SER A 372 6.16 -9.48 11.45
N LEU A 373 6.00 -9.96 12.68
CA LEU A 373 6.15 -9.17 13.89
C LEU A 373 7.51 -9.39 14.59
N ASP A 374 8.42 -10.16 13.99
CA ASP A 374 9.71 -10.55 14.61
C ASP A 374 10.61 -9.34 14.96
N SER A 375 10.44 -8.23 14.25
CA SER A 375 11.19 -7.00 14.53
C SER A 375 10.76 -6.31 15.83
N LEU A 376 9.64 -6.72 16.46
CA LEU A 376 9.28 -6.26 17.81
C LEU A 376 10.23 -6.81 18.88
N VAL A 377 10.79 -8.00 18.65
CA VAL A 377 11.70 -8.70 19.58
C VAL A 377 13.15 -8.43 19.22
N SER A 378 13.42 -8.22 17.93
CA SER A 378 14.76 -7.92 17.44
C SER A 378 15.19 -6.55 17.92
N SER A 379 16.01 -6.52 18.96
CA SER A 379 16.65 -5.30 19.47
C SER A 379 17.74 -4.84 18.52
N GLN A 380 17.38 -4.45 17.30
CA GLN A 380 18.28 -3.68 16.45
C GLN A 380 18.20 -2.23 16.91
N CYS A 381 19.00 -1.88 17.91
CA CYS A 381 19.39 -0.49 18.11
C CYS A 381 19.91 -0.02 16.75
N LEU A 382 19.26 0.99 16.16
CA LEU A 382 19.86 1.73 15.06
C LEU A 382 21.29 2.09 15.49
N PRO A 383 22.31 1.88 14.65
CA PRO A 383 23.64 2.37 14.98
C PRO A 383 23.49 3.84 15.37
N SER A 384 24.15 4.21 16.48
CA SER A 384 24.28 5.58 16.97
C SER A 384 24.38 6.54 15.78
N THR A 385 23.63 7.64 15.87
CA THR A 385 23.28 8.68 14.86
C THR A 385 24.32 9.12 13.84
N ASP A 386 25.55 8.62 13.90
CA ASP A 386 26.69 9.08 13.15
C ASP A 386 26.92 8.33 11.82
N ILE A 387 26.28 7.18 11.56
CA ILE A 387 26.43 6.46 10.28
C ILE A 387 25.14 5.71 9.89
N ILE A 388 24.09 6.42 9.47
CA ILE A 388 23.02 5.81 8.66
C ILE A 388 23.41 6.02 7.21
N THR A 389 23.99 4.99 6.58
CA THR A 389 24.06 4.93 5.12
C THR A 389 22.66 4.62 4.58
N ASP A 390 22.31 5.27 3.47
CA ASP A 390 20.96 5.37 2.88
C ASP A 390 20.32 4.01 2.50
N ASP A 391 21.11 2.93 2.49
CA ASP A 391 20.72 1.58 2.05
C ASP A 391 20.14 0.68 3.17
N SER A 392 20.00 1.16 4.41
CA SER A 392 19.65 0.31 5.57
C SER A 392 18.17 0.35 5.99
N MET A 393 17.35 1.26 5.47
CA MET A 393 15.95 1.38 5.91
C MET A 393 15.03 0.36 5.22
N THR A 394 14.25 -0.36 6.02
CA THR A 394 13.20 -1.26 5.51
C THR A 394 11.94 -0.47 5.12
N SER A 395 11.06 -1.06 4.30
CA SER A 395 9.75 -0.46 4.00
C SER A 395 8.92 -0.18 5.26
N THR A 396 9.07 -0.99 6.31
CA THR A 396 8.41 -0.77 7.61
C THR A 396 8.95 0.48 8.29
N ASP A 397 10.27 0.70 8.29
CA ASP A 397 10.89 1.91 8.84
C ASP A 397 10.42 3.15 8.09
N ILE A 398 10.30 3.04 6.76
CA ILE A 398 9.80 4.12 5.92
C ILE A 398 8.35 4.45 6.24
N CYS A 399 7.47 3.44 6.37
CA CYS A 399 6.08 3.65 6.76
C CYS A 399 5.97 4.31 8.15
N ALA A 400 6.74 3.83 9.14
CA ALA A 400 6.74 4.37 10.49
C ALA A 400 7.18 5.84 10.50
N GLY A 401 8.26 6.15 9.80
CA GLY A 401 8.77 7.51 9.67
C GLY A 401 7.78 8.46 8.99
N LEU A 402 7.08 8.00 7.93
CA LEU A 402 6.07 8.79 7.24
C LEU A 402 4.83 9.04 8.11
N VAL A 403 4.36 8.04 8.87
CA VAL A 403 3.27 8.22 9.85
C VAL A 403 3.66 9.26 10.90
N MET A 404 4.90 9.20 11.41
CA MET A 404 5.39 10.17 12.39
C MET A 404 5.53 11.57 11.80
N ALA A 405 6.05 11.71 10.58
CA ALA A 405 6.13 12.99 9.89
C ALA A 405 4.74 13.61 9.71
N VAL A 406 3.75 12.82 9.29
CA VAL A 406 2.35 13.26 9.16
C VAL A 406 1.79 13.73 10.51
N LEU A 407 1.98 12.96 11.58
CA LEU A 407 1.52 13.35 12.92
C LEU A 407 2.14 14.67 13.36
N LEU A 408 3.45 14.85 13.17
CA LEU A 408 4.13 16.07 13.59
C LEU A 408 3.72 17.29 12.76
N GLU A 409 3.56 17.14 11.45
CA GLU A 409 3.08 18.22 10.57
C GLU A 409 1.66 18.68 10.96
N ILE A 410 0.77 17.74 11.35
CA ILE A 410 -0.57 18.08 11.83
C ILE A 410 -0.52 18.76 13.20
N LEU A 411 0.33 18.30 14.11
CA LEU A 411 0.42 18.85 15.48
C LEU A 411 1.12 20.21 15.52
N TYR A 412 2.14 20.42 14.68
CA TYR A 412 3.01 21.58 14.64
C TYR A 412 3.23 22.05 13.19
N PRO A 413 2.21 22.63 12.54
CA PRO A 413 2.35 23.15 11.19
C PRO A 413 3.42 24.25 11.12
N HIS A 414 4.10 24.36 9.96
CA HIS A 414 5.32 25.16 9.68
C HIS A 414 5.35 26.64 10.11
N GLU A 415 4.27 27.22 10.63
CA GLU A 415 4.17 28.64 10.97
C GLU A 415 4.69 29.00 12.38
N GLN A 416 5.17 28.04 13.17
CA GLN A 416 5.83 28.34 14.45
C GLN A 416 7.37 28.36 14.31
N PRO A 417 8.03 29.54 14.29
CA PRO A 417 9.47 29.67 14.07
C PRO A 417 10.35 29.08 15.19
N ALA A 418 9.76 28.53 16.25
CA ALA A 418 10.47 27.99 17.42
C ALA A 418 10.64 26.45 17.40
N THR A 419 10.01 25.73 16.48
CA THR A 419 10.10 24.26 16.45
C THR A 419 10.95 23.79 15.27
N ARG A 420 12.13 23.23 15.56
CA ARG A 420 13.11 22.65 14.61
C ARG A 420 12.60 21.37 13.88
N PHE A 421 11.34 21.30 13.47
CA PHE A 421 10.86 20.22 12.61
C PHE A 421 11.23 20.58 11.16
N GLN A 422 12.41 20.18 10.71
CA GLN A 422 12.90 20.41 9.34
C GLN A 422 12.35 19.41 8.31
N VAL A 423 11.30 18.66 8.64
CA VAL A 423 10.69 17.71 7.71
C VAL A 423 9.48 18.38 7.09
N SER A 424 9.69 19.11 6.01
CA SER A 424 8.56 19.58 5.21
C SER A 424 8.06 18.45 4.32
N LEU A 425 6.84 17.99 4.57
CA LEU A 425 6.16 17.08 3.66
C LEU A 425 5.71 17.78 2.37
N ALA A 426 5.90 19.10 2.23
CA ALA A 426 5.43 19.88 1.08
C ALA A 426 5.97 19.40 -0.28
N SER A 427 7.14 18.74 -0.30
CA SER A 427 7.74 18.15 -1.51
C SER A 427 7.41 16.67 -1.71
N TYR A 428 6.66 16.04 -0.80
CA TYR A 428 6.26 14.65 -0.97
C TYR A 428 5.20 14.54 -2.07
N ASP A 429 5.55 13.81 -3.13
CA ASP A 429 4.60 13.42 -4.18
C ASP A 429 4.15 11.96 -3.98
N CYS A 430 2.85 11.73 -4.06
CA CYS A 430 2.21 10.42 -3.90
C CYS A 430 2.84 9.39 -4.87
N ILE A 431 3.39 8.31 -4.38
CA ILE A 431 4.12 7.30 -5.14
C ILE A 431 3.14 6.29 -5.76
N PHE A 432 2.19 5.78 -4.99
CA PHE A 432 1.32 4.66 -5.38
C PHE A 432 -0.02 5.12 -5.95
N HIS A 433 -0.32 6.42 -5.93
CA HIS A 433 -1.48 6.95 -6.62
C HIS A 433 -1.42 6.62 -8.13
N PRO A 434 -2.50 6.10 -8.74
CA PRO A 434 -2.48 5.65 -10.14
C PRO A 434 -1.97 6.70 -11.14
N TYR A 435 -2.29 7.97 -10.92
CA TYR A 435 -1.80 9.06 -11.77
C TYR A 435 -0.27 9.23 -11.70
N ASN A 436 0.32 9.16 -10.51
CA ASN A 436 1.76 9.32 -10.33
C ASN A 436 2.51 8.05 -10.73
N ALA A 437 1.92 6.86 -10.53
CA ALA A 437 2.41 5.63 -11.11
C ALA A 437 2.45 5.75 -12.65
N LEU A 438 1.39 6.26 -13.26
CA LEU A 438 1.33 6.47 -14.71
C LEU A 438 2.39 7.47 -15.18
N LYS A 439 2.50 8.63 -14.52
CA LYS A 439 3.52 9.64 -14.82
C LYS A 439 4.93 9.04 -14.77
N ARG A 440 5.28 8.28 -13.73
CA ARG A 440 6.59 7.62 -13.62
C ARG A 440 6.81 6.58 -14.71
N SER A 441 5.78 5.82 -15.08
CA SER A 441 5.88 4.88 -16.21
C SER A 441 6.13 5.60 -17.53
N LEU A 442 5.48 6.74 -17.77
CA LEU A 442 5.73 7.59 -18.94
C LEU A 442 7.16 8.16 -18.94
N ASP A 443 7.61 8.72 -17.81
CA ASP A 443 8.98 9.25 -17.66
C ASP A 443 10.05 8.15 -17.90
N THR A 444 9.80 6.93 -17.40
CA THR A 444 10.70 5.78 -17.61
C THR A 444 10.74 5.36 -19.09
N ILE A 445 9.59 5.35 -19.76
CA ILE A 445 9.52 5.06 -21.19
C ILE A 445 10.25 6.13 -22.00
N ASP A 446 10.05 7.41 -21.67
CA ASP A 446 10.73 8.50 -22.35
C ASP A 446 12.26 8.37 -22.21
N ALA A 447 12.76 8.15 -20.99
CA ALA A 447 14.18 7.89 -20.75
C ALA A 447 14.70 6.66 -21.54
N THR A 448 13.91 5.58 -21.61
CA THR A 448 14.28 4.37 -22.38
C THR A 448 14.33 4.66 -23.88
N LEU A 449 13.38 5.44 -24.40
CA LEU A 449 13.33 5.86 -25.80
C LEU A 449 14.49 6.79 -26.15
N GLN A 450 14.88 7.71 -25.26
CA GLN A 450 16.04 8.58 -25.46
C GLN A 450 17.36 7.77 -25.52
N ALA A 451 17.53 6.80 -24.63
CA ALA A 451 18.68 5.89 -24.64
C ALA A 451 18.70 5.04 -25.93
N TRP A 452 17.53 4.56 -26.37
CA TRP A 452 17.38 3.85 -27.63
C TRP A 452 17.72 4.73 -28.84
N ASP A 453 17.19 5.94 -28.93
CA ASP A 453 17.46 6.85 -30.06
C ASP A 453 18.96 7.15 -30.18
N THR A 454 19.64 7.29 -29.04
CA THR A 454 21.11 7.43 -28.97
C THR A 454 21.83 6.18 -29.50
N LEU A 455 21.36 4.97 -29.13
CA LEU A 455 21.88 3.72 -29.65
C LEU A 455 21.70 3.63 -31.16
N LEU A 456 20.53 3.98 -31.71
CA LEU A 456 20.27 3.94 -33.16
C LEU A 456 21.17 4.90 -33.95
N ALA A 457 21.44 6.09 -33.41
CA ALA A 457 22.31 7.07 -34.07
C ALA A 457 23.75 6.56 -34.27
N SER A 458 24.15 5.51 -33.55
CA SER A 458 25.43 4.84 -33.70
C SER A 458 25.51 3.84 -34.89
N PHE A 459 24.45 3.70 -35.69
CA PHE A 459 24.43 2.79 -36.84
C PHE A 459 24.25 3.55 -38.17
N ALA A 460 25.15 3.30 -39.12
CA ALA A 460 25.01 3.78 -40.49
C ALA A 460 25.14 2.62 -41.49
N TYR A 461 24.45 2.73 -42.63
CA TYR A 461 24.60 1.79 -43.74
C TYR A 461 24.54 2.52 -45.08
N THR A 462 25.17 1.94 -46.09
CA THR A 462 25.11 2.37 -47.48
C THR A 462 24.91 1.17 -48.40
N THR A 463 24.37 1.43 -49.59
CA THR A 463 24.08 0.40 -50.60
C THR A 463 24.64 0.77 -51.95
N SER A 464 25.26 -0.18 -52.65
CA SER A 464 25.73 -0.03 -54.04
C SER A 464 25.37 -1.28 -54.87
N PRO A 465 25.18 -1.16 -56.19
CA PRO A 465 25.04 -2.34 -57.06
C PRO A 465 26.24 -3.27 -56.90
N SER A 466 26.00 -4.59 -56.84
CA SER A 466 27.10 -5.55 -56.79
C SER A 466 27.81 -5.63 -58.14
N GLU A 467 29.12 -5.41 -58.14
CA GLU A 467 29.95 -5.55 -59.34
C GLU A 467 30.15 -7.02 -59.77
N THR A 468 29.96 -7.96 -58.82
CA THR A 468 30.28 -9.38 -59.02
C THR A 468 29.06 -10.24 -59.38
N VAL A 469 27.85 -9.85 -58.95
CA VAL A 469 26.64 -10.64 -59.20
C VAL A 469 25.49 -9.75 -59.67
N ALA A 470 25.10 -9.88 -60.93
CA ALA A 470 23.98 -9.14 -61.52
C ALA A 470 22.68 -9.34 -60.71
N GLY A 471 21.94 -8.25 -60.50
CA GLY A 471 20.69 -8.24 -59.72
C GLY A 471 20.88 -8.32 -58.19
N HIS A 472 22.12 -8.29 -57.70
CA HIS A 472 22.44 -8.20 -56.27
C HIS A 472 23.01 -6.82 -55.91
N ILE A 473 22.96 -6.51 -54.62
CA ILE A 473 23.36 -5.24 -54.04
C ILE A 473 24.32 -5.52 -52.91
N GLU A 474 25.40 -4.76 -52.91
CA GLU A 474 26.41 -4.75 -51.88
C GLU A 474 26.04 -3.71 -50.82
N TRP A 475 26.03 -4.16 -49.57
CA TRP A 475 25.69 -3.34 -48.42
C TRP A 475 26.94 -3.13 -47.58
N THR A 476 27.29 -1.87 -47.33
CA THR A 476 28.35 -1.51 -46.39
C THR A 476 27.73 -0.99 -45.11
N TRP A 477 28.02 -1.66 -44.00
CA TRP A 477 27.53 -1.30 -42.67
C TRP A 477 28.67 -0.71 -41.86
N THR A 478 28.43 0.43 -41.22
CA THR A 478 29.41 1.10 -40.37
C THR A 478 28.85 1.19 -38.96
N ALA A 479 29.49 0.47 -38.02
CA ALA A 479 29.21 0.66 -36.60
C ALA A 479 29.97 1.90 -36.12
N LEU A 480 29.25 2.98 -35.82
CA LEU A 480 29.81 4.22 -35.29
C LEU A 480 30.02 4.06 -33.78
N THR A 481 30.97 3.22 -33.38
CA THR A 481 31.42 3.21 -32.00
C THR A 481 32.23 4.47 -31.72
N SER A 482 31.73 5.28 -30.79
CA SER A 482 32.54 6.25 -30.05
C SER A 482 33.77 5.52 -29.48
N VAL A 483 34.97 6.09 -29.66
CA VAL A 483 36.28 5.79 -29.02
C VAL A 483 37.44 5.38 -29.96
N THR A 484 37.24 4.92 -31.20
CA THR A 484 38.38 4.63 -32.12
C THR A 484 38.22 5.20 -33.53
N THR A 485 39.33 5.66 -34.13
CA THR A 485 39.40 6.34 -35.44
C THR A 485 39.15 5.45 -36.66
N ALA A 486 38.96 4.15 -36.47
CA ALA A 486 38.59 3.20 -37.53
C ALA A 486 37.30 2.48 -37.13
N HIS A 487 36.18 2.90 -37.71
CA HIS A 487 34.90 2.22 -37.53
C HIS A 487 34.93 0.85 -38.24
N PRO A 488 34.63 -0.26 -37.55
CA PRO A 488 34.55 -1.56 -38.19
C PRO A 488 33.41 -1.51 -39.23
N THR A 489 33.78 -1.74 -40.49
CA THR A 489 32.84 -1.82 -41.59
C THR A 489 32.62 -3.27 -42.00
N VAL A 490 31.37 -3.66 -42.22
CA VAL A 490 31.02 -5.01 -42.66
C VAL A 490 30.28 -4.94 -43.98
N GLN A 491 30.82 -5.64 -44.97
CA GLN A 491 30.25 -5.75 -46.31
C GLN A 491 29.56 -7.10 -46.52
N PHE A 492 28.41 -7.10 -47.19
CA PHE A 492 27.78 -8.31 -47.70
C PHE A 492 26.87 -8.04 -48.90
N THR A 493 26.65 -9.08 -49.70
CA THR A 493 25.89 -9.01 -50.96
C THR A 493 24.58 -9.80 -50.86
N ASP A 494 23.45 -9.23 -51.32
CA ASP A 494 22.14 -9.92 -51.35
C ASP A 494 21.27 -9.49 -52.55
N LYS A 495 20.22 -10.25 -52.84
CA LYS A 495 19.29 -9.99 -53.94
C LYS A 495 18.58 -8.64 -53.75
N ALA A 496 18.65 -7.77 -54.77
CA ALA A 496 18.10 -6.41 -54.72
C ALA A 496 16.66 -6.33 -54.21
N HIS A 497 15.79 -7.19 -54.75
CA HIS A 497 14.36 -7.22 -54.42
C HIS A 497 14.04 -7.59 -52.97
N ARG A 498 14.97 -8.14 -52.20
CA ARG A 498 14.72 -8.50 -50.79
C ARG A 498 14.97 -7.33 -49.82
N MET A 499 15.77 -6.35 -50.23
CA MET A 499 16.39 -5.39 -49.31
C MET A 499 16.32 -3.92 -49.76
N ILE A 500 16.08 -3.63 -51.04
CA ILE A 500 15.92 -2.24 -51.50
C ILE A 500 14.45 -1.91 -51.74
N PRO A 501 13.99 -0.73 -51.28
CA PRO A 501 12.67 -0.26 -51.62
C PRO A 501 12.51 -0.08 -53.13
N SER A 502 11.50 -0.72 -53.71
CA SER A 502 11.28 -0.72 -55.15
C SER A 502 10.69 0.61 -55.66
N GLN A 503 9.94 1.34 -54.82
CA GLN A 503 9.46 2.72 -54.98
C GLN A 503 8.73 3.17 -53.70
N LEU A 504 8.81 4.46 -53.32
CA LEU A 504 7.92 5.04 -52.31
C LEU A 504 6.48 5.02 -52.86
N PRO A 505 5.50 4.43 -52.16
CA PRO A 505 4.14 4.40 -52.68
C PRO A 505 3.54 5.80 -52.63
N THR A 506 3.03 6.21 -53.78
CA THR A 506 2.34 7.48 -53.99
C THR A 506 0.82 7.38 -53.76
N SER A 507 0.29 6.17 -53.52
CA SER A 507 -1.15 5.92 -53.38
C SER A 507 -1.61 5.88 -51.92
N PRO A 508 -2.77 6.48 -51.57
CA PRO A 508 -3.39 6.34 -50.26
C PRO A 508 -3.75 4.88 -49.98
N TRP A 509 -3.72 4.52 -48.69
CA TRP A 509 -3.95 3.17 -48.17
C TRP A 509 -5.37 2.68 -48.49
N ASP A 510 -5.50 1.65 -49.33
CA ASP A 510 -6.75 0.90 -49.51
C ASP A 510 -6.68 -0.38 -48.67
N SER A 511 -7.71 -0.62 -47.88
CA SER A 511 -7.88 -1.66 -46.85
C SER A 511 -7.76 -3.12 -47.32
N LYS A 512 -7.37 -3.37 -48.57
CA LYS A 512 -7.23 -4.71 -49.16
C LYS A 512 -5.76 -5.05 -49.36
N THR A 513 -5.25 -5.94 -48.50
CA THR A 513 -3.98 -6.69 -48.60
C THR A 513 -2.96 -6.18 -49.62
N MET A 514 -2.08 -5.28 -49.17
CA MET A 514 -0.94 -4.81 -49.96
C MET A 514 0.16 -5.88 -49.96
N GLN A 515 0.63 -6.31 -51.13
CA GLN A 515 1.83 -7.14 -51.25
C GLN A 515 3.06 -6.24 -51.32
N PHE A 516 4.09 -6.57 -50.52
CA PHE A 516 5.36 -5.85 -50.50
C PHE A 516 6.41 -6.62 -51.29
N ASN A 517 7.18 -5.91 -52.12
CA ASN A 517 8.28 -6.51 -52.87
C ASN A 517 9.47 -6.86 -51.97
N SER A 518 9.71 -6.06 -50.91
CA SER A 518 10.78 -6.23 -49.93
C SER A 518 10.30 -5.96 -48.49
N ILE A 519 11.03 -6.42 -47.47
CA ILE A 519 10.75 -6.09 -46.07
C ILE A 519 10.92 -4.57 -45.82
N PRO A 520 12.00 -3.91 -46.31
CA PRO A 520 12.17 -2.47 -46.16
C PRO A 520 11.07 -1.62 -46.78
N ASP A 521 10.48 -2.04 -47.92
CA ASP A 521 9.30 -1.38 -48.52
C ASP A 521 8.16 -1.28 -47.51
N GLY A 522 7.79 -2.40 -46.88
CA GLY A 522 6.72 -2.43 -45.88
C GLY A 522 6.99 -1.52 -44.68
N LEU A 523 8.25 -1.42 -44.25
CA LEU A 523 8.65 -0.59 -43.10
C LEU A 523 8.59 0.92 -43.39
N VAL A 524 8.99 1.35 -44.59
CA VAL A 524 8.87 2.76 -45.00
C VAL A 524 7.41 3.20 -45.05
N ILE A 525 6.53 2.34 -45.56
CA ILE A 525 5.09 2.58 -45.63
C ILE A 525 4.49 2.68 -44.23
N LEU A 526 4.78 1.70 -43.38
CA LEU A 526 4.33 1.69 -41.98
C LEU A 526 4.79 2.96 -41.26
N SER A 527 6.05 3.34 -41.44
CA SER A 527 6.63 4.56 -40.89
C SER A 527 5.85 5.83 -41.34
N GLY A 528 5.53 5.94 -42.63
CA GLY A 528 4.73 7.06 -43.15
C GLY A 528 3.29 7.07 -42.63
N PHE A 529 2.67 5.91 -42.49
CA PHE A 529 1.33 5.77 -41.90
C PHE A 529 1.32 6.23 -40.44
N LEU A 530 2.26 5.72 -39.64
CA LEU A 530 2.40 6.10 -38.23
C LEU A 530 2.64 7.61 -38.09
N GLN A 531 3.44 8.21 -38.96
CA GLN A 531 3.66 9.66 -38.98
C GLN A 531 2.36 10.44 -39.26
N THR A 532 1.56 9.97 -40.21
CA THR A 532 0.26 10.58 -40.52
C THR A 532 -0.70 10.48 -39.33
N LEU A 533 -0.75 9.30 -38.70
CA LEU A 533 -1.58 9.06 -37.51
C LEU A 533 -1.15 9.94 -36.32
N SER A 534 0.16 10.03 -36.05
CA SER A 534 0.70 10.91 -35.01
C SER A 534 0.34 12.37 -35.25
N LYS A 535 0.44 12.84 -36.51
CA LYS A 535 0.05 14.21 -36.88
C LYS A 535 -1.44 14.45 -36.66
N ALA A 536 -2.29 13.50 -37.05
CA ALA A 536 -3.74 13.59 -36.87
C ALA A 536 -4.14 13.63 -35.38
N LEU A 537 -3.49 12.83 -34.53
CA LEU A 537 -3.70 12.85 -33.09
C LEU A 537 -3.28 14.19 -32.47
N ALA A 538 -2.11 14.72 -32.85
CA ALA A 538 -1.62 16.01 -32.36
C ALA A 538 -2.55 17.18 -32.74
N THR A 539 -3.19 17.13 -33.91
CA THR A 539 -4.13 18.18 -34.34
C THR A 539 -5.51 18.07 -33.70
N ASN A 540 -5.97 16.85 -33.40
CA ASN A 540 -7.36 16.60 -32.95
C ASN A 540 -7.52 16.50 -31.43
N HIS A 541 -6.45 16.35 -30.66
CA HIS A 541 -6.50 16.25 -29.19
C HIS A 541 -5.84 17.48 -28.52
N CYS A 542 -6.46 17.95 -27.43
CA CYS A 542 -6.13 19.11 -26.55
C CYS A 542 -4.62 19.36 -26.31
N PRO A 543 -4.17 20.58 -25.92
CA PRO A 543 -2.77 20.95 -25.59
C PRO A 543 -1.87 19.89 -24.90
N ARG A 544 -2.42 18.92 -24.19
CA ARG A 544 -1.70 17.74 -23.66
C ARG A 544 -1.06 16.84 -24.74
N SER A 545 -1.58 16.85 -25.96
CA SER A 545 -1.01 16.18 -27.14
C SER A 545 0.25 16.88 -27.67
N ARG A 546 0.56 18.11 -27.22
CA ARG A 546 1.73 18.89 -27.67
C ARG A 546 3.06 18.33 -27.18
N PHE A 547 3.07 17.41 -26.21
CA PHE A 547 4.23 16.57 -25.91
C PHE A 547 4.81 15.91 -27.18
N LEU A 548 3.96 15.65 -28.17
CA LEU A 548 4.34 14.97 -29.41
C LEU A 548 4.97 15.88 -30.49
N VAL A 549 4.89 17.21 -30.38
CA VAL A 549 5.23 18.10 -31.51
C VAL A 549 6.58 18.80 -31.35
N GLY A 550 7.12 18.91 -30.15
CA GLY A 550 8.40 19.56 -29.95
C GLY A 550 8.97 19.27 -28.58
N GLN A 551 10.28 19.03 -28.54
CA GLN A 551 11.09 18.98 -27.35
C GLN A 551 10.88 20.26 -26.52
N ASP A 552 9.94 20.27 -25.59
CA ASP A 552 10.00 21.24 -24.50
C ASP A 552 9.27 20.73 -23.26
N TYR A 553 10.05 20.06 -22.42
CA TYR A 553 9.67 19.67 -21.05
C TYR A 553 9.43 20.90 -20.14
N SER A 554 9.82 22.11 -20.56
CA SER A 554 9.77 23.32 -19.71
C SER A 554 8.36 23.85 -19.43
N ALA A 555 7.36 23.52 -20.27
CA ALA A 555 6.00 24.02 -20.13
C ALA A 555 5.20 23.41 -18.95
N TYR A 556 5.72 22.38 -18.30
CA TYR A 556 5.09 21.74 -17.13
C TYR A 556 5.64 22.24 -15.77
N ARG A 557 6.60 23.17 -15.76
CA ARG A 557 7.29 23.62 -14.53
C ARG A 557 6.84 24.96 -13.95
N GLU A 558 5.87 25.65 -14.55
CA GLU A 558 5.37 26.93 -14.00
C GLU A 558 4.24 26.68 -12.97
N PRO A 559 4.39 27.13 -11.70
CA PRO A 559 3.33 27.10 -10.72
C PRO A 559 2.42 28.31 -10.97
N HIS A 560 1.51 28.20 -11.93
CA HIS A 560 0.44 29.19 -12.09
C HIS A 560 -0.83 28.70 -11.43
N GLY A 561 -0.98 29.15 -10.17
CA GLY A 561 -2.13 29.86 -9.58
C GLY A 561 -3.59 29.53 -9.89
N ASP A 562 -3.93 28.73 -10.89
CA ASP A 562 -5.30 28.41 -11.23
C ASP A 562 -5.52 26.90 -11.16
N ASN A 563 -6.54 26.51 -10.41
CA ASN A 563 -7.05 25.14 -10.19
C ASN A 563 -6.84 24.22 -11.41
N LEU A 564 -5.67 23.57 -11.45
CA LEU A 564 -5.38 22.52 -12.39
C LEU A 564 -6.08 21.25 -11.89
N GLU A 565 -7.39 21.21 -12.05
CA GLU A 565 -8.08 19.92 -12.07
C GLU A 565 -7.55 19.15 -13.29
N LEU A 566 -6.51 18.36 -13.04
CA LEU A 566 -6.16 17.24 -13.91
C LEU A 566 -7.46 16.49 -14.21
N PRO A 567 -7.73 16.10 -15.47
CA PRO A 567 -8.94 15.39 -15.83
C PRO A 567 -8.99 14.19 -14.92
N ARG A 568 -10.12 14.04 -14.23
CA ARG A 568 -10.35 12.93 -13.32
C ARG A 568 -10.01 11.67 -14.10
N LEU A 569 -8.91 11.00 -13.72
CA LEU A 569 -8.53 9.74 -14.32
C LEU A 569 -9.78 8.87 -14.21
N ASN A 570 -10.40 8.53 -15.33
CA ASN A 570 -11.67 7.83 -15.28
C ASN A 570 -11.38 6.40 -14.80
N LEU A 571 -11.51 6.19 -13.50
CA LEU A 571 -11.37 4.89 -12.85
C LEU A 571 -12.53 3.95 -13.18
N ALA A 572 -13.44 4.34 -14.09
CA ALA A 572 -14.49 3.47 -14.59
C ALA A 572 -13.88 2.14 -15.02
N THR A 573 -14.50 1.08 -14.52
CA THR A 573 -14.17 -0.28 -14.86
C THR A 573 -14.66 -0.57 -16.26
N VAL A 574 -13.73 -0.74 -17.20
CA VAL A 574 -14.07 -1.38 -18.48
C VAL A 574 -14.01 -2.87 -18.22
N HIS A 575 -15.17 -3.54 -18.20
CA HIS A 575 -15.28 -4.97 -17.88
C HIS A 575 -14.64 -5.37 -16.53
N ASN A 576 -14.90 -4.61 -15.46
CA ASN A 576 -14.34 -4.81 -14.10
C ASN A 576 -12.82 -4.57 -13.96
N LEU A 577 -12.14 -4.01 -14.97
CA LEU A 577 -10.73 -3.63 -14.89
C LEU A 577 -10.58 -2.11 -14.83
N PRO A 578 -9.83 -1.54 -13.86
CA PRO A 578 -9.55 -0.11 -13.81
C PRO A 578 -8.78 0.33 -15.05
N ALA A 579 -9.24 1.37 -15.76
CA ALA A 579 -8.57 1.88 -16.96
C ALA A 579 -7.08 2.19 -16.74
N ALA A 580 -6.71 2.69 -15.56
CA ALA A 580 -5.34 2.93 -15.15
C ALA A 580 -4.46 1.66 -15.16
N ALA A 581 -5.02 0.51 -14.75
CA ALA A 581 -4.30 -0.76 -14.75
C ALA A 581 -4.03 -1.23 -16.19
N CYS A 582 -5.01 -1.06 -17.09
CA CYS A 582 -4.83 -1.35 -18.51
C CYS A 582 -3.76 -0.47 -19.14
N MET A 583 -3.78 0.84 -18.84
CA MET A 583 -2.77 1.80 -19.29
C MET A 583 -1.36 1.41 -18.84
N LEU A 584 -1.17 1.11 -17.55
CA LEU A 584 0.11 0.66 -17.02
C LEU A 584 0.58 -0.66 -17.66
N ALA A 585 -0.33 -1.60 -17.90
CA ALA A 585 0.00 -2.86 -18.58
C ALA A 585 0.47 -2.64 -20.03
N ILE A 586 -0.15 -1.71 -20.76
CA ILE A 586 0.28 -1.31 -22.11
C ILE A 586 1.69 -0.72 -22.06
N LEU A 587 1.94 0.22 -21.14
CA LEU A 587 3.26 0.85 -20.96
C LEU A 587 4.34 -0.19 -20.62
N GLU A 588 4.04 -1.14 -19.74
CA GLU A 588 4.95 -2.22 -19.38
C GLU A 588 5.25 -3.17 -20.55
N ALA A 589 4.24 -3.47 -21.37
CA ALA A 589 4.44 -4.24 -22.61
C ALA A 589 5.34 -3.49 -23.59
N CYS A 590 5.16 -2.18 -23.75
CA CYS A 590 6.03 -1.33 -24.56
C CYS A 590 7.48 -1.37 -24.05
N ARG A 591 7.69 -1.25 -22.73
CA ARG A 591 9.02 -1.33 -22.10
C ARG A 591 9.69 -2.69 -22.33
N THR A 592 8.95 -3.78 -22.14
CA THR A 592 9.45 -5.15 -22.37
C THR A 592 9.82 -5.36 -23.84
N LEU A 593 9.00 -4.85 -24.76
CA LEU A 593 9.29 -4.89 -26.19
C LEU A 593 10.58 -4.12 -26.50
N LEU A 594 10.74 -2.91 -25.93
CA LEU A 594 11.96 -2.13 -26.11
C LEU A 594 13.19 -2.90 -25.61
N ALA A 595 13.16 -3.37 -24.37
CA ALA A 595 14.28 -4.09 -23.78
C ALA A 595 14.72 -5.30 -24.61
N LYS A 596 13.76 -6.13 -25.08
CA LYS A 596 14.05 -7.29 -25.93
C LYS A 596 14.68 -6.90 -27.26
N PHE A 597 14.18 -5.83 -27.88
CA PHE A 597 14.65 -5.38 -29.18
C PHE A 597 16.04 -4.75 -29.07
N THR A 598 16.28 -3.93 -28.04
CA THR A 598 17.61 -3.39 -27.69
C THR A 598 18.62 -4.50 -27.45
N ALA A 599 18.28 -5.49 -26.61
CA ALA A 599 19.17 -6.61 -26.32
C ALA A 599 19.52 -7.41 -27.59
N ARG A 600 18.54 -7.64 -28.48
CA ARG A 600 18.77 -8.32 -29.75
C ARG A 600 19.66 -7.49 -30.68
N LEU A 601 19.47 -6.19 -30.72
CA LEU A 601 20.28 -5.26 -31.51
C LEU A 601 21.74 -5.28 -31.06
N LEU A 602 21.99 -5.17 -29.75
CA LEU A 602 23.32 -5.25 -29.15
C LEU A 602 24.00 -6.60 -29.44
N ALA A 603 23.28 -7.72 -29.30
CA ALA A 603 23.84 -9.04 -29.61
C ALA A 603 24.24 -9.19 -31.08
N LEU A 604 23.43 -8.65 -32.00
CA LEU A 604 23.75 -8.67 -33.43
C LEU A 604 24.90 -7.74 -33.77
N GLN A 605 24.99 -6.58 -33.12
CA GLN A 605 26.14 -5.69 -33.21
C GLN A 605 27.42 -6.40 -32.76
N ASP A 606 27.37 -7.12 -31.64
CA ASP A 606 28.52 -7.86 -31.11
C ASP A 606 29.05 -8.89 -32.10
N PHE A 607 28.16 -9.67 -32.73
CA PHE A 607 28.55 -10.61 -33.79
C PHE A 607 29.20 -9.92 -35.00
N VAL A 608 28.75 -8.70 -35.33
CA VAL A 608 29.28 -7.92 -36.46
C VAL A 608 30.66 -7.37 -36.13
N VAL A 609 30.82 -6.75 -34.95
CA VAL A 609 32.09 -6.19 -34.46
C VAL A 609 33.16 -7.26 -34.35
N HIS A 610 32.81 -8.45 -33.85
CA HIS A 610 33.74 -9.58 -33.71
C HIS A 610 33.92 -10.40 -35.00
N GLY A 611 33.29 -10.01 -36.11
CA GLY A 611 33.43 -10.70 -37.40
C GLY A 611 32.80 -12.11 -37.45
N THR A 612 31.99 -12.49 -36.46
CA THR A 612 31.35 -13.82 -36.35
C THR A 612 29.93 -13.87 -36.94
N ALA A 613 29.42 -12.74 -37.45
CA ALA A 613 28.08 -12.65 -38.01
C ALA A 613 27.90 -13.45 -39.33
N ARG A 614 26.98 -14.42 -39.31
CA ARG A 614 26.47 -15.12 -40.51
C ARG A 614 25.54 -14.21 -41.33
N THR A 615 25.27 -14.57 -42.58
CA THR A 615 24.38 -13.81 -43.48
C THR A 615 22.99 -13.57 -42.87
N SER A 616 22.42 -14.54 -42.16
CA SER A 616 21.13 -14.39 -41.46
C SER A 616 21.20 -13.37 -40.31
N HIS A 617 22.31 -13.30 -39.57
CA HIS A 617 22.52 -12.31 -38.51
C HIS A 617 22.61 -10.90 -39.09
N ARG A 618 23.39 -10.74 -40.17
CA ARG A 618 23.53 -9.45 -40.88
C ARG A 618 22.19 -8.93 -41.37
N ARG A 619 21.38 -9.76 -42.05
CA ARG A 619 20.01 -9.40 -42.48
C ARG A 619 19.09 -9.03 -41.32
N SER A 620 19.15 -9.80 -40.23
CA SER A 620 18.33 -9.52 -39.05
C SER A 620 18.68 -8.15 -38.45
N LEU A 621 19.96 -7.81 -38.40
CA LEU A 621 20.41 -6.49 -37.93
C LEU A 621 19.85 -5.36 -38.80
N VAL A 622 19.94 -5.48 -40.13
CA VAL A 622 19.38 -4.51 -41.07
C VAL A 622 17.89 -4.30 -40.83
N ASN A 623 17.12 -5.38 -40.76
CA ASN A 623 15.69 -5.32 -40.57
C ASN A 623 15.32 -4.67 -39.24
N LEU A 624 16.08 -4.93 -38.17
CA LEU A 624 15.85 -4.32 -36.86
C LEU A 624 16.13 -2.82 -36.88
N VAL A 625 17.24 -2.38 -37.47
CA VAL A 625 17.58 -0.96 -37.62
C VAL A 625 16.49 -0.23 -38.42
N LEU A 626 16.01 -0.85 -39.51
CA LEU A 626 14.92 -0.29 -40.32
C LEU A 626 13.56 -0.29 -39.63
N MET A 627 13.28 -1.29 -38.77
CA MET A 627 12.04 -1.35 -37.99
C MET A 627 12.02 -0.32 -36.85
N ALA A 628 13.18 0.08 -36.36
CA ALA A 628 13.29 0.84 -35.13
C ALA A 628 12.49 2.16 -35.16
N PRO A 629 12.51 3.00 -36.23
CA PRO A 629 11.67 4.20 -36.30
C PRO A 629 10.17 3.91 -36.21
N SER A 630 9.72 2.76 -36.73
CA SER A 630 8.31 2.35 -36.65
C SER A 630 7.95 1.92 -35.23
N ILE A 631 8.80 1.13 -34.56
CA ILE A 631 8.59 0.69 -33.17
C ILE A 631 8.58 1.90 -32.23
N THR A 632 9.56 2.80 -32.35
CA THR A 632 9.63 4.04 -31.57
C THR A 632 8.34 4.85 -31.72
N ARG A 633 7.82 5.00 -32.94
CA ARG A 633 6.54 5.71 -33.18
C ARG A 633 5.34 4.98 -32.61
N ILE A 634 5.24 3.66 -32.74
CA ILE A 634 4.15 2.86 -32.15
C ILE A 634 4.12 3.05 -30.63
N ILE A 635 5.28 3.03 -29.98
CA ILE A 635 5.36 3.17 -28.53
C ILE A 635 5.03 4.60 -28.10
N ARG A 636 5.56 5.62 -28.79
CA ARG A 636 5.18 7.02 -28.55
C ARG A 636 3.68 7.26 -28.72
N LEU A 637 3.08 6.61 -29.72
CA LEU A 637 1.65 6.65 -29.98
C LEU A 637 0.86 6.00 -28.83
N ALA A 638 1.25 4.80 -28.41
CA ALA A 638 0.62 4.09 -27.30
C ALA A 638 0.72 4.91 -26.01
N ALA A 639 1.89 5.47 -25.72
CA ALA A 639 2.12 6.33 -24.56
C ALA A 639 1.32 7.63 -24.59
N ALA A 640 0.96 8.14 -25.77
CA ALA A 640 0.14 9.35 -25.91
C ALA A 640 -1.37 9.11 -25.85
N ILE A 641 -1.80 7.87 -26.07
CA ILE A 641 -3.21 7.46 -25.91
C ILE A 641 -3.54 7.25 -24.43
N VAL A 642 -2.54 6.79 -23.67
CA VAL A 642 -2.55 6.67 -22.22
C VAL A 642 -2.54 8.06 -21.58
#